data_AF-A0A258K8E4-F1
#
_entry.id   AF-A0A258K8E4-F1
#
_cell.length_a   1.000
_cell.length_b   1.000
_cell.length_c   1.000
_cell.angle_alpha   90.00
_cell.angle_beta   90.00
_cell.angle_gamma   90.00
#
_symmetry.space_group_name_H-M   'P 1'
#
loop_
_entity.id
_entity.type
_entity.pdbx_description
1 polymer ?
#
loop_
_entity_poly.entity_id
_entity_poly.type
_entity_poly.pdbx_seq_one_letter_code
_entity_poly.pdbx_strand_id
1 'polypeptide(L)'
;LRSGEAFDWYYPDDAARAAQARTAITDGAYGEPWIYRQKDLWSWWANAHHPRAGGVRAPSATAWVPMGKPIRLMETGCPAVDKGTNRPSVFPDAKSDDGGYPPFSSRRRDDAIQRRMIAAVLATFEPAAGAGVSDNPVSPVYGGRMVEPGAVFLWTWDARPYPEFPLATSVWADGVNWASGHWLTGRLGSAPLADLLVALCADHGVGDIDASGVAGVVDGYVVDSPMSARDAIEPLARAFTFEAVEAGGRIVFAARGGRIRAALTGDDLVAEEDRAPLSLVRAQETELPLEVGITFTDAGSDYRTASVASRRLAGHSRHVARAQIPVVSTIATMGRAADVWLQDLWAGRETARFSLPPSHMALMPGDLVTLASGGRTRRLEITRIEDAQARAVTARTIEPEVFDQSARADDSGRISLPAAYGPPEVQVLDLPLLEAADPVPLSHIAACAAPWPGALAVWRSSDGASFEAVAAISAPATIGVLLSDLPPGPVWRIDASTRLGVDVEGGTLSGTSAARLFDGANALALVAEGRGPEILQFREAELLETGVYELSGLLRGQAGTEAEAGILWPAGTRIVLLDRNLAVAASGVSAYGRDFVYRIGRADRDHGDAMVTQVSAPAGGCALRPLAPVHLRARRSGGAILLEWVRRTRTDGDWDLVDAPLGEAVEAYRVEILAGEIVVRCFDVTAPSATYPAALEAADFGAQLSLVTFRVAQMSSVLGPGRTARATCAL
;
A
#
# COMPACT_ATOMS: atom_id res chain seq x y z
N LEU A 1 -11.79 26.44 23.24
CA LEU A 1 -11.50 25.37 24.22
C LEU A 1 -12.17 25.58 25.59
N ARG A 2 -12.56 26.80 25.99
CA ARG A 2 -13.19 27.10 27.31
C ARG A 2 -14.58 27.74 27.24
N SER A 3 -15.24 27.69 26.09
CA SER A 3 -16.53 28.34 25.84
C SER A 3 -17.15 27.82 24.54
N GLY A 4 -18.44 28.11 24.34
CA GLY A 4 -19.19 27.81 23.12
C GLY A 4 -19.96 26.49 23.15
N GLU A 5 -20.17 25.91 21.97
CA GLU A 5 -20.80 24.60 21.83
C GLU A 5 -20.02 23.52 22.57
N ALA A 6 -20.72 22.59 23.20
CA ALA A 6 -20.19 21.52 24.03
C ALA A 6 -19.46 21.97 25.32
N PHE A 7 -19.46 23.27 25.63
CA PHE A 7 -18.93 23.83 26.87
C PHE A 7 -19.97 24.66 27.65
N ASP A 8 -20.53 25.68 27.01
CA ASP A 8 -21.58 26.53 27.59
C ASP A 8 -22.97 25.97 27.28
N TRP A 9 -23.14 25.42 26.08
CA TRP A 9 -24.42 24.95 25.56
C TRP A 9 -24.26 23.81 24.54
N TYR A 10 -25.34 23.10 24.22
CA TYR A 10 -25.40 22.06 23.19
C TYR A 10 -26.73 22.11 22.42
N TYR A 11 -26.79 21.38 21.29
CA TYR A 11 -28.04 21.12 20.57
C TYR A 11 -28.52 19.69 20.88
N PRO A 12 -29.75 19.48 21.36
CA PRO A 12 -30.27 18.15 21.67
C PRO A 12 -30.53 17.28 20.44
N ASP A 13 -30.80 17.90 19.29
CA ASP A 13 -31.08 17.25 18.01
C ASP A 13 -30.75 18.16 16.82
N ASP A 14 -30.91 17.63 15.60
CA ASP A 14 -30.63 18.35 14.35
C ASP A 14 -31.61 19.50 14.08
N ALA A 15 -32.86 19.41 14.56
CA ALA A 15 -33.85 20.46 14.39
C ALA A 15 -33.48 21.69 15.24
N ALA A 16 -33.08 21.47 16.48
CA ALA A 16 -32.55 22.49 17.37
C ALA A 16 -31.27 23.11 16.81
N ARG A 17 -30.39 22.31 16.21
CA ARG A 17 -29.19 22.81 15.53
C ARG A 17 -29.52 23.72 14.35
N ALA A 18 -30.47 23.32 13.50
CA ALA A 18 -30.93 24.12 12.36
C ALA A 18 -31.59 25.43 12.80
N ALA A 19 -32.35 25.41 13.90
CA ALA A 19 -32.99 26.59 14.48
C ALA A 19 -32.07 27.43 15.39
N GLN A 20 -30.82 26.99 15.61
CA GLN A 20 -29.92 27.56 16.62
C GLN A 20 -30.52 27.62 18.04
N ALA A 21 -31.39 26.67 18.40
CA ALA A 21 -32.00 26.54 19.71
C ALA A 21 -31.03 25.88 20.72
N ARG A 22 -30.22 26.70 21.37
CA ARG A 22 -29.14 26.27 22.28
C ARG A 22 -29.69 25.90 23.66
N THR A 23 -29.27 24.76 24.19
CA THR A 23 -29.57 24.32 25.56
C THR A 23 -28.33 24.46 26.44
N ALA A 24 -28.43 25.09 27.61
CA ALA A 24 -27.30 25.28 28.50
C ALA A 24 -26.80 23.94 29.08
N ILE A 25 -25.47 23.78 29.18
CA ILE A 25 -24.86 22.64 29.88
C ILE A 25 -24.81 22.96 31.38
N THR A 26 -25.60 22.23 32.16
CA THR A 26 -25.69 22.39 33.62
C THR A 26 -25.70 21.04 34.31
N ASP A 27 -25.18 21.00 35.53
CA ASP A 27 -25.27 19.86 36.44
C ASP A 27 -26.45 19.97 37.42
N GLY A 28 -27.10 21.14 37.48
CA GLY A 28 -28.20 21.40 38.40
C GLY A 28 -27.79 21.27 39.86
N ALA A 29 -28.04 20.10 40.45
CA ALA A 29 -28.01 19.87 41.91
C ALA A 29 -26.66 20.08 42.58
N TYR A 30 -25.52 19.83 41.90
CA TYR A 30 -24.20 19.94 42.52
C TYR A 30 -23.31 21.03 41.92
N GLY A 31 -23.78 21.74 40.89
CA GLY A 31 -23.03 22.86 40.30
C GLY A 31 -21.70 22.45 39.66
N GLU A 32 -21.55 21.20 39.21
CA GLU A 32 -20.35 20.67 38.55
C GLU A 32 -20.58 20.47 37.03
N PRO A 33 -20.94 21.51 36.24
CA PRO A 33 -21.28 21.34 34.81
C PRO A 33 -20.13 20.76 33.98
N TRP A 34 -18.89 20.90 34.47
CA TRP A 34 -17.68 20.40 33.83
C TRP A 34 -17.67 18.89 33.58
N ILE A 35 -18.44 18.10 34.32
CA ILE A 35 -18.55 16.65 34.07
C ILE A 35 -19.29 16.33 32.76
N TYR A 36 -20.10 17.27 32.26
CA TYR A 36 -20.87 17.14 31.01
C TYR A 36 -20.27 17.94 29.86
N ARG A 37 -19.27 18.78 30.11
CA ARG A 37 -18.57 19.56 29.08
C ARG A 37 -17.58 18.69 28.34
N GLN A 38 -17.57 18.76 27.02
CA GLN A 38 -16.59 18.03 26.22
C GLN A 38 -15.21 18.65 26.41
N LYS A 39 -14.26 17.83 26.88
CA LYS A 39 -12.84 18.19 27.01
C LYS A 39 -12.61 19.46 27.85
N ASP A 40 -13.35 19.67 28.94
CA ASP A 40 -13.04 20.70 29.95
C ASP A 40 -11.79 20.29 30.76
N LEU A 41 -10.63 20.38 30.11
CA LEU A 41 -9.34 19.93 30.66
C LEU A 41 -8.99 20.66 31.96
N TRP A 42 -9.28 21.96 32.03
CA TRP A 42 -9.00 22.81 33.18
C TRP A 42 -9.78 22.35 34.40
N SER A 43 -11.11 22.21 34.28
CA SER A 43 -11.94 21.79 35.40
C SER A 43 -11.68 20.33 35.76
N TRP A 44 -11.50 19.45 34.79
CA TRP A 44 -11.19 18.03 35.06
C TRP A 44 -9.88 17.89 35.84
N TRP A 45 -8.84 18.63 35.47
CA TRP A 45 -7.55 18.62 36.15
C TRP A 45 -7.60 19.26 37.54
N ALA A 46 -8.32 20.37 37.69
CA ALA A 46 -8.31 21.19 38.90
C ALA A 46 -9.27 20.75 40.01
N ASN A 47 -10.24 19.87 39.73
CA ASN A 47 -11.29 19.50 40.70
C ASN A 47 -11.12 18.08 41.26
N ALA A 48 -11.68 17.86 42.45
CA ALA A 48 -11.82 16.52 43.04
C ALA A 48 -12.92 15.75 42.30
N HIS A 49 -12.72 14.46 42.05
CA HIS A 49 -13.67 13.64 41.30
C HIS A 49 -14.51 12.82 42.25
N HIS A 50 -15.82 12.78 42.00
CA HIS A 50 -16.78 12.03 42.83
C HIS A 50 -17.51 11.01 41.96
N PRO A 51 -17.59 9.72 42.38
CA PRO A 51 -18.43 8.75 41.70
C PRO A 51 -19.90 9.22 41.66
N ARG A 52 -20.59 8.92 40.55
CA ARG A 52 -22.01 9.21 40.39
C ARG A 52 -22.78 7.96 39.98
N ALA A 53 -23.54 7.39 40.91
CA ALA A 53 -24.44 6.27 40.64
C ALA A 53 -25.83 6.82 40.30
N GLY A 54 -26.35 6.54 39.11
CA GLY A 54 -27.65 7.08 38.66
C GLY A 54 -27.72 8.61 38.65
N GLY A 55 -26.59 9.31 38.50
CA GLY A 55 -26.50 10.77 38.54
C GLY A 55 -26.33 11.39 39.94
N VAL A 56 -26.39 10.61 41.02
CA VAL A 56 -26.24 11.09 42.39
C VAL A 56 -24.78 11.08 42.81
N ARG A 57 -24.26 12.23 43.26
CA ARG A 57 -22.87 12.43 43.68
C ARG A 57 -22.57 11.75 45.02
N ALA A 58 -21.54 10.91 45.05
CA ALA A 58 -21.05 10.33 46.29
C ALA A 58 -20.43 11.40 47.21
N PRO A 59 -20.57 11.29 48.54
CA PRO A 59 -20.02 12.26 49.48
C PRO A 59 -18.48 12.27 49.46
N SER A 60 -17.86 11.11 49.29
CA SER A 60 -16.40 10.96 49.23
C SER A 60 -15.88 11.09 47.79
N ALA A 61 -14.75 11.78 47.63
CA ALA A 61 -14.03 11.83 46.37
C ALA A 61 -13.31 10.49 46.09
N THR A 62 -12.95 10.27 44.83
CA THR A 62 -12.00 9.21 44.44
C THR A 62 -10.60 9.52 44.96
N ALA A 63 -9.66 8.58 44.78
CA ALA A 63 -8.25 8.79 45.09
C ALA A 63 -7.54 9.79 44.16
N TRP A 64 -8.24 10.40 43.19
CA TRP A 64 -7.68 11.43 42.33
C TRP A 64 -7.30 12.66 43.16
N VAL A 65 -6.03 13.07 43.03
CA VAL A 65 -5.53 14.33 43.61
C VAL A 65 -5.65 15.42 42.55
N PRO A 66 -6.43 16.48 42.79
CA PRO A 66 -6.51 17.61 41.86
C PRO A 66 -5.12 18.17 41.54
N MET A 67 -4.88 18.45 40.26
CA MET A 67 -3.60 18.92 39.73
C MET A 67 -2.43 17.96 39.98
N GLY A 68 -2.70 16.68 40.30
CA GLY A 68 -1.68 15.74 40.75
C GLY A 68 -0.80 15.16 39.64
N LYS A 69 -1.22 15.25 38.37
CA LYS A 69 -0.47 14.77 37.21
C LYS A 69 -0.69 15.69 36.00
N PRO A 70 0.29 15.82 35.09
CA PRO A 70 0.09 16.52 33.82
C PRO A 70 -0.80 15.73 32.85
N ILE A 71 -1.35 16.43 31.87
CA ILE A 71 -2.13 15.91 30.73
C ILE A 71 -1.22 15.85 29.50
N ARG A 72 -1.37 14.78 28.72
CA ARG A 72 -0.79 14.62 27.38
C ARG A 72 -1.91 14.50 26.36
N LEU A 73 -1.84 15.24 25.25
CA LEU A 73 -2.85 15.21 24.20
C LEU A 73 -2.36 14.34 23.05
N MET A 74 -2.86 13.10 22.93
CA MET A 74 -2.33 12.11 21.98
C MET A 74 -2.84 12.28 20.54
N GLU A 75 -4.04 12.83 20.35
CA GLU A 75 -4.70 12.93 19.05
C GLU A 75 -5.32 14.31 18.86
N THR A 76 -4.47 15.32 18.62
CA THR A 76 -4.90 16.70 18.42
C THR A 76 -5.05 17.00 16.94
N GLY A 77 -6.26 17.34 16.50
CA GLY A 77 -6.49 17.78 15.13
C GLY A 77 -7.97 17.89 14.79
N CYS A 78 -8.24 18.21 13.54
CA CYS A 78 -9.57 18.10 12.94
C CYS A 78 -9.42 17.64 11.47
N PRO A 79 -10.48 17.14 10.84
CA PRO A 79 -10.45 16.84 9.41
C PRO A 79 -10.15 18.11 8.60
N ALA A 80 -9.37 17.98 7.52
CA ALA A 80 -9.05 19.06 6.59
C ALA A 80 -10.20 19.31 5.61
N VAL A 81 -11.36 19.67 6.15
CA VAL A 81 -12.60 19.89 5.41
C VAL A 81 -13.26 21.17 5.92
N ASP A 82 -14.02 21.85 5.08
CA ASP A 82 -14.82 23.02 5.48
C ASP A 82 -15.51 22.77 6.81
N LYS A 83 -15.37 23.71 7.75
CA LYS A 83 -15.89 23.61 9.14
C LYS A 83 -15.37 22.40 9.93
N GLY A 84 -14.17 21.89 9.63
CA GLY A 84 -13.54 20.77 10.33
C GLY A 84 -13.55 20.91 11.85
N THR A 85 -13.38 22.14 12.35
CA THR A 85 -13.41 22.48 13.77
C THR A 85 -14.76 22.29 14.45
N ASN A 86 -15.87 22.23 13.70
CA ASN A 86 -17.22 22.10 14.28
C ASN A 86 -17.48 20.68 14.82
N ARG A 87 -16.73 19.68 14.34
CA ARG A 87 -16.74 18.32 14.89
C ARG A 87 -15.35 17.69 14.75
N PRO A 88 -14.37 18.07 15.57
CA PRO A 88 -12.97 17.68 15.38
C PRO A 88 -12.71 16.17 15.40
N SER A 89 -13.58 15.38 16.04
CA SER A 89 -13.46 13.92 16.12
C SER A 89 -13.96 13.17 14.88
N VAL A 90 -14.69 13.82 13.96
CA VAL A 90 -15.31 13.12 12.82
C VAL A 90 -14.27 12.74 11.78
N PHE A 91 -14.37 11.52 11.27
CA PHE A 91 -13.46 10.99 10.26
C PHE A 91 -14.23 10.66 8.98
N PRO A 92 -13.76 11.02 7.78
CA PRO A 92 -14.55 10.88 6.54
C PRO A 92 -14.73 9.43 6.05
N ASP A 93 -14.22 8.43 6.78
CA ASP A 93 -14.38 7.02 6.41
C ASP A 93 -15.75 6.48 6.85
N ALA A 94 -16.52 6.00 5.88
CA ALA A 94 -17.82 5.38 6.11
C ALA A 94 -17.75 4.07 6.91
N LYS A 95 -16.56 3.47 7.05
CA LYS A 95 -16.32 2.28 7.89
C LYS A 95 -16.13 2.62 9.37
N SER A 96 -15.96 3.90 9.71
CA SER A 96 -15.78 4.35 11.09
C SER A 96 -17.13 4.60 11.76
N ASP A 97 -17.24 4.21 13.04
CA ASP A 97 -18.39 4.57 13.89
C ASP A 97 -18.49 6.09 14.11
N ASP A 98 -17.36 6.79 14.04
CA ASP A 98 -17.26 8.25 14.02
C ASP A 98 -17.21 8.83 12.59
N GLY A 99 -17.75 8.07 11.63
CA GLY A 99 -17.81 8.40 10.21
C GLY A 99 -18.61 9.68 9.92
N GLY A 100 -18.16 10.46 8.93
CA GLY A 100 -18.95 11.53 8.32
C GLY A 100 -18.24 12.87 8.21
N TYR A 101 -19.04 13.94 8.30
CA TYR A 101 -18.57 15.32 8.10
C TYR A 101 -19.11 16.24 9.19
N PRO A 102 -18.43 17.36 9.46
CA PRO A 102 -18.92 18.36 10.40
C PRO A 102 -20.29 18.93 9.97
N PRO A 103 -21.16 19.32 10.91
CA PRO A 103 -22.45 19.93 10.59
C PRO A 103 -22.30 21.16 9.67
N PHE A 104 -23.14 21.22 8.64
CA PHE A 104 -23.17 22.26 7.61
C PHE A 104 -21.88 22.42 6.79
N SER A 105 -20.96 21.44 6.85
CA SER A 105 -19.79 21.40 5.98
C SER A 105 -20.18 21.22 4.52
N SER A 106 -19.51 21.95 3.63
CA SER A 106 -19.56 21.72 2.17
C SER A 106 -18.86 20.42 1.74
N ARG A 107 -18.20 19.71 2.69
CA ARG A 107 -17.41 18.48 2.48
C ARG A 107 -16.19 18.67 1.57
N ARG A 108 -15.83 19.92 1.26
CA ARG A 108 -14.67 20.26 0.43
C ARG A 108 -13.42 20.41 1.28
N ARG A 109 -12.28 20.02 0.71
CA ARG A 109 -10.97 20.13 1.35
C ARG A 109 -10.71 21.57 1.77
N ASP A 110 -10.27 21.74 3.01
CA ASP A 110 -9.85 23.02 3.59
C ASP A 110 -8.68 22.75 4.54
N ASP A 111 -7.47 22.99 4.03
CA ASP A 111 -6.24 22.82 4.83
C ASP A 111 -6.04 24.01 5.78
N ALA A 112 -6.59 25.18 5.45
CA ALA A 112 -6.45 26.38 6.26
C ALA A 112 -7.19 26.25 7.59
N ILE A 113 -8.41 25.69 7.60
CA ILE A 113 -9.17 25.48 8.85
C ILE A 113 -8.48 24.46 9.77
N GLN A 114 -7.93 23.37 9.22
CA GLN A 114 -7.16 22.40 9.99
C GLN A 114 -5.93 23.04 10.62
N ARG A 115 -5.17 23.79 9.83
CA ARG A 115 -4.00 24.50 10.33
C ARG A 115 -4.35 25.51 11.42
N ARG A 116 -5.43 26.30 11.24
CA ARG A 116 -5.89 27.28 12.23
C ARG A 116 -6.27 26.61 13.55
N MET A 117 -6.92 25.46 13.50
CA MET A 117 -7.22 24.66 14.70
C MET A 117 -5.95 24.24 15.44
N ILE A 118 -5.00 23.64 14.71
CA ILE A 118 -3.72 23.17 15.28
C ILE A 118 -2.95 24.34 15.88
N ALA A 119 -2.81 25.45 15.15
CA ALA A 119 -2.13 26.65 15.63
C ALA A 119 -2.79 27.21 16.90
N ALA A 120 -4.13 27.23 16.97
CA ALA A 120 -4.85 27.69 18.15
C ALA A 120 -4.61 26.79 19.37
N VAL A 121 -4.58 25.46 19.19
CA VAL A 121 -4.28 24.52 20.29
C VAL A 121 -2.84 24.69 20.78
N LEU A 122 -1.87 24.76 19.85
CA LEU A 122 -0.47 24.98 20.20
C LEU A 122 -0.28 26.32 20.93
N ALA A 123 -0.84 27.41 20.42
CA ALA A 123 -0.77 28.72 21.10
C ALA A 123 -1.42 28.72 22.49
N THR A 124 -2.37 27.81 22.76
CA THR A 124 -3.02 27.68 24.06
C THR A 124 -2.16 26.91 25.07
N PHE A 125 -1.45 25.86 24.65
CA PHE A 125 -0.78 24.94 25.58
C PHE A 125 0.75 24.95 25.51
N GLU A 126 1.35 25.26 24.37
CA GLU A 126 2.80 25.22 24.17
C GLU A 126 3.45 26.56 24.51
N PRO A 127 4.35 26.62 25.51
CA PRO A 127 5.07 27.85 25.85
C PRO A 127 5.87 28.42 24.68
N ALA A 128 6.43 27.56 23.83
CA ALA A 128 7.17 27.96 22.63
C ALA A 128 6.27 28.63 21.57
N ALA A 129 4.96 28.41 21.63
CA ALA A 129 3.96 29.04 20.76
C ALA A 129 3.26 30.23 21.44
N GLY A 130 3.74 30.68 22.61
CA GLY A 130 3.23 31.85 23.32
C GLY A 130 2.24 31.56 24.45
N ALA A 131 2.03 30.29 24.84
CA ALA A 131 1.08 29.94 25.89
C ALA A 131 1.45 30.54 27.26
N GLY A 132 0.52 31.30 27.84
CA GLY A 132 0.67 31.92 29.16
C GLY A 132 0.33 30.98 30.33
N VAL A 133 0.59 31.43 31.57
CA VAL A 133 0.15 30.74 32.80
C VAL A 133 -1.37 30.70 32.96
N SER A 134 -2.08 31.68 32.41
CA SER A 134 -3.55 31.70 32.37
C SER A 134 -4.15 30.61 31.48
N ASP A 135 -3.43 30.18 30.45
CA ASP A 135 -3.92 29.20 29.47
C ASP A 135 -3.47 27.80 29.84
N ASN A 136 -2.21 27.64 30.25
CA ASN A 136 -1.66 26.38 30.73
C ASN A 136 -1.09 26.57 32.17
N PRO A 137 -1.93 26.43 33.22
CA PRO A 137 -1.54 26.75 34.60
C PRO A 137 -0.49 25.79 35.17
N VAL A 138 0.19 26.22 36.23
CA VAL A 138 1.21 25.44 36.93
C VAL A 138 0.60 24.69 38.10
N SER A 139 0.89 23.39 38.23
CA SER A 139 0.49 22.59 39.38
C SER A 139 1.24 22.99 40.64
N PRO A 140 0.57 23.20 41.77
CA PRO A 140 1.23 23.33 43.07
C PRO A 140 1.79 22.00 43.59
N VAL A 141 1.39 20.86 43.02
CA VAL A 141 1.79 19.51 43.47
C VAL A 141 3.11 19.07 42.85
N TYR A 142 3.28 19.26 41.54
CA TYR A 142 4.48 18.82 40.81
C TYR A 142 5.27 19.95 40.16
N GLY A 143 4.83 21.21 40.27
CA GLY A 143 5.58 22.39 39.80
C GLY A 143 5.63 22.58 38.28
N GLY A 144 4.99 21.71 37.49
CA GLY A 144 4.93 21.80 36.02
C GLY A 144 3.58 22.28 35.49
N ARG A 145 3.47 22.45 34.17
CA ARG A 145 2.25 22.88 33.48
C ARG A 145 1.15 21.81 33.49
N MET A 146 -0.12 22.21 33.37
CA MET A 146 -1.29 21.32 33.30
C MET A 146 -1.20 20.38 32.09
N VAL A 147 -1.01 20.92 30.89
CA VAL A 147 -0.60 20.15 29.71
C VAL A 147 0.92 20.20 29.67
N GLU A 148 1.55 19.03 29.63
CA GLU A 148 3.01 18.92 29.60
C GLU A 148 3.56 19.58 28.33
N PRO A 149 4.54 20.52 28.43
CA PRO A 149 5.13 21.15 27.24
C PRO A 149 5.76 20.09 26.33
N GLY A 150 5.52 20.19 25.02
CA GLY A 150 5.94 19.20 24.03
C GLY A 150 5.08 17.93 24.00
N ALA A 151 3.98 17.88 24.74
CA ALA A 151 3.07 16.72 24.79
C ALA A 151 1.72 16.98 24.10
N VAL A 152 1.71 17.84 23.09
CA VAL A 152 0.61 17.98 22.12
C VAL A 152 0.98 17.22 20.84
N PHE A 153 0.50 15.97 20.75
CA PHE A 153 0.71 15.11 19.60
C PHE A 153 -0.38 15.34 18.56
N LEU A 154 0.03 15.66 17.34
CA LEU A 154 -0.88 16.01 16.24
C LEU A 154 -1.34 14.75 15.49
N TRP A 155 -2.64 14.67 15.26
CA TRP A 155 -3.27 13.62 14.47
C TRP A 155 -3.54 14.11 13.04
N THR A 156 -3.17 13.40 11.96
CA THR A 156 -2.35 12.17 11.88
C THR A 156 -1.17 12.38 10.95
N TRP A 157 0.04 12.45 11.51
CA TRP A 157 1.25 12.40 10.70
C TRP A 157 1.56 10.94 10.37
N ASP A 158 1.74 10.67 9.08
CA ASP A 158 1.91 9.34 8.52
C ASP A 158 3.29 9.22 7.85
N ALA A 159 3.99 8.12 8.10
CA ALA A 159 5.33 7.88 7.57
C ALA A 159 5.33 7.44 6.08
N ARG A 160 4.16 7.15 5.50
CA ARG A 160 4.05 6.87 4.07
C ARG A 160 4.57 8.06 3.25
N PRO A 161 5.37 7.84 2.20
CA PRO A 161 5.97 8.92 1.44
C PRO A 161 4.91 9.72 0.69
N TYR A 162 5.12 11.03 0.57
CA TYR A 162 4.28 11.94 -0.21
C TYR A 162 5.03 12.28 -1.52
N PRO A 163 4.38 12.24 -2.70
CA PRO A 163 2.94 12.12 -2.91
C PRO A 163 2.43 10.69 -3.11
N GLU A 164 3.27 9.66 -2.94
CA GLU A 164 2.84 8.28 -3.14
C GLU A 164 1.60 7.97 -2.31
N PHE A 165 1.63 8.23 -1.00
CA PHE A 165 0.40 8.40 -0.25
C PHE A 165 -0.02 9.87 -0.38
N PRO A 166 -1.22 10.17 -0.90
CA PRO A 166 -2.36 9.26 -1.08
C PRO A 166 -2.56 8.62 -2.46
N LEU A 167 -1.73 8.94 -3.45
CA LEU A 167 -2.01 8.67 -4.87
C LEU A 167 -1.87 7.20 -5.32
N ALA A 168 -1.08 6.35 -4.66
CA ALA A 168 -0.86 4.95 -5.03
C ALA A 168 -1.95 4.04 -4.45
N THR A 169 -3.18 4.24 -4.93
CA THR A 169 -4.37 3.53 -4.41
C THR A 169 -4.37 2.02 -4.67
N SER A 170 -3.43 1.51 -5.47
CA SER A 170 -3.19 0.06 -5.62
C SER A 170 -2.49 -0.55 -4.41
N VAL A 171 -1.77 0.27 -3.62
CA VAL A 171 -1.09 -0.15 -2.39
C VAL A 171 -1.90 0.24 -1.15
N TRP A 172 -2.50 1.44 -1.15
CA TRP A 172 -3.24 1.98 0.00
C TRP A 172 -4.71 2.20 -0.32
N ALA A 173 -5.59 1.40 0.30
CA ALA A 173 -7.03 1.48 0.10
C ALA A 173 -7.66 2.76 0.68
N ASP A 174 -7.01 3.39 1.65
CA ASP A 174 -7.48 4.57 2.39
C ASP A 174 -7.03 5.91 1.77
N GLY A 175 -6.31 5.90 0.64
CA GLY A 175 -5.79 7.12 0.01
C GLY A 175 -6.86 8.18 -0.27
N VAL A 176 -8.08 7.75 -0.63
CA VAL A 176 -9.21 8.66 -0.88
C VAL A 176 -9.63 9.49 0.35
N ASN A 177 -9.36 8.99 1.56
CA ASN A 177 -9.72 9.68 2.80
C ASN A 177 -8.74 10.81 3.13
N TRP A 178 -7.54 10.83 2.55
CA TRP A 178 -6.53 11.87 2.82
C TRP A 178 -7.05 13.28 2.56
N ALA A 179 -7.77 13.47 1.45
CA ALA A 179 -8.22 14.79 0.99
C ALA A 179 -9.11 15.53 1.98
N SER A 180 -9.89 14.81 2.80
CA SER A 180 -10.82 15.39 3.79
C SER A 180 -10.57 14.93 5.23
N GLY A 181 -9.61 14.01 5.45
CA GLY A 181 -9.29 13.49 6.78
C GLY A 181 -8.23 14.31 7.52
N HIS A 182 -7.78 13.78 8.66
CA HIS A 182 -6.85 14.47 9.57
C HIS A 182 -5.38 14.43 9.13
N TRP A 183 -5.04 13.72 8.05
CA TRP A 183 -3.64 13.53 7.66
C TRP A 183 -2.86 14.84 7.51
N LEU A 184 -1.64 14.86 8.01
CA LEU A 184 -0.73 16.02 7.93
C LEU A 184 0.39 15.81 6.91
N THR A 185 0.65 14.56 6.52
CA THR A 185 1.61 14.20 5.47
C THR A 185 1.25 14.91 4.17
N GLY A 186 2.19 15.67 3.61
CA GLY A 186 1.97 16.56 2.46
C GLY A 186 1.42 17.95 2.79
N ARG A 187 0.91 18.20 4.01
CA ARG A 187 0.32 19.50 4.44
C ARG A 187 1.19 20.30 5.41
N LEU A 188 2.11 19.64 6.14
CA LEU A 188 2.95 20.32 7.15
C LEU A 188 3.78 21.47 6.57
N GLY A 189 4.19 21.37 5.30
CA GLY A 189 5.03 22.35 4.61
C GLY A 189 4.31 23.59 4.07
N SER A 190 2.97 23.59 4.03
CA SER A 190 2.22 24.69 3.41
C SER A 190 2.33 25.98 4.24
N ALA A 191 2.48 27.12 3.57
CA ALA A 191 2.61 28.44 4.17
C ALA A 191 1.24 29.10 4.32
N PRO A 192 0.87 29.61 5.52
CA PRO A 192 -0.29 30.48 5.69
C PRO A 192 -0.14 31.74 4.86
N LEU A 193 -1.22 32.12 4.19
CA LEU A 193 -1.18 33.30 3.34
C LEU A 193 -0.92 34.59 4.15
N ALA A 194 -1.47 34.69 5.36
CA ALA A 194 -1.21 35.84 6.25
C ALA A 194 0.29 35.96 6.61
N ASP A 195 0.93 34.86 6.96
CA ASP A 195 2.35 34.84 7.33
C ASP A 195 3.24 35.10 6.11
N LEU A 196 2.85 34.61 4.92
CA LEU A 196 3.51 34.92 3.65
C LEU A 196 3.46 36.43 3.35
N LEU A 197 2.31 37.08 3.55
CA LEU A 197 2.17 38.53 3.35
C LEU A 197 3.06 39.32 4.32
N VAL A 198 3.11 38.91 5.59
CA VAL A 198 4.02 39.49 6.58
C VAL A 198 5.48 39.37 6.13
N ALA A 199 5.89 38.19 5.67
CA ALA A 199 7.24 37.95 5.18
C ALA A 199 7.57 38.81 3.95
N LEU A 200 6.70 38.83 2.93
CA LEU A 200 6.89 39.65 1.73
C LEU A 200 7.00 41.14 2.08
N CYS A 201 6.13 41.67 2.93
CA CYS A 201 6.21 43.06 3.38
C CYS A 201 7.54 43.34 4.11
N ALA A 202 7.95 42.45 5.01
CA ALA A 202 9.20 42.59 5.76
C ALA A 202 10.44 42.59 4.85
N ASP A 203 10.48 41.71 3.83
CA ASP A 203 11.57 41.65 2.85
C ASP A 203 11.74 42.95 2.06
N HIS A 204 10.64 43.70 1.89
CA HIS A 204 10.62 45.01 1.24
C HIS A 204 10.71 46.20 2.22
N GLY A 205 10.95 45.95 3.51
CA GLY A 205 11.06 46.99 4.54
C GLY A 205 9.73 47.68 4.87
N VAL A 206 8.60 47.07 4.53
CA VAL A 206 7.25 47.55 4.86
C VAL A 206 6.84 46.97 6.21
N GLY A 207 6.88 47.81 7.26
CA GLY A 207 6.39 47.49 8.60
C GLY A 207 4.95 47.97 8.83
N ASP A 208 4.42 47.69 10.04
CA ASP A 208 3.08 48.10 10.51
C ASP A 208 1.94 47.66 9.58
N ILE A 209 1.80 46.33 9.47
CA ILE A 209 0.78 45.68 8.64
C ILE A 209 -0.11 44.75 9.47
N ASP A 210 -1.34 44.54 9.02
CA ASP A 210 -2.30 43.60 9.63
C ASP A 210 -2.82 42.63 8.56
N ALA A 211 -2.32 41.40 8.57
CA ALA A 211 -2.76 40.33 7.67
C ALA A 211 -3.73 39.34 8.33
N SER A 212 -4.23 39.64 9.54
CA SER A 212 -5.07 38.72 10.31
C SER A 212 -6.43 38.42 9.64
N GLY A 213 -6.88 39.33 8.78
CA GLY A 213 -8.11 39.20 7.99
C GLY A 213 -8.00 38.28 6.78
N VAL A 214 -6.82 37.72 6.48
CA VAL A 214 -6.59 36.84 5.32
C VAL A 214 -6.55 35.38 5.75
N ALA A 215 -7.29 34.56 5.00
CA ALA A 215 -7.33 33.11 5.15
C ALA A 215 -6.84 32.42 3.88
N GLY A 216 -6.26 31.23 4.05
CA GLY A 216 -5.73 30.42 2.95
C GLY A 216 -4.33 29.90 3.25
N VAL A 217 -3.93 28.90 2.48
CA VAL A 217 -2.58 28.33 2.48
C VAL A 217 -2.11 28.17 1.03
N VAL A 218 -0.80 28.26 0.84
CA VAL A 218 -0.12 27.90 -0.41
C VAL A 218 0.96 26.85 -0.09
N ASP A 219 1.19 25.93 -1.01
CA ASP A 219 2.25 24.92 -0.83
C ASP A 219 3.63 25.50 -1.16
N GLY A 220 3.65 26.65 -1.83
CA GLY A 220 4.86 27.40 -2.15
C GLY A 220 4.52 28.70 -2.87
N TYR A 221 5.48 29.64 -2.89
CA TYR A 221 5.40 30.89 -3.62
C TYR A 221 6.80 31.24 -4.13
N VAL A 222 6.92 31.64 -5.41
CA VAL A 222 8.23 31.88 -6.04
C VAL A 222 8.35 33.35 -6.46
N VAL A 223 9.38 34.02 -5.95
CA VAL A 223 9.85 35.31 -6.46
C VAL A 223 11.19 35.04 -7.14
N ASP A 224 11.19 35.00 -8.47
CA ASP A 224 12.34 34.59 -9.29
C ASP A 224 13.20 35.77 -9.79
N SER A 225 12.73 36.99 -9.57
CA SER A 225 13.32 38.21 -10.08
C SER A 225 13.03 39.41 -9.16
N PRO A 226 13.87 40.46 -9.14
CA PRO A 226 13.59 41.67 -8.38
C PRO A 226 12.28 42.33 -8.83
N MET A 227 11.36 42.56 -7.90
CA MET A 227 10.08 43.21 -8.15
C MET A 227 9.62 44.03 -6.93
N SER A 228 8.56 44.84 -7.08
CA SER A 228 8.02 45.58 -5.94
C SER A 228 7.16 44.68 -5.03
N ALA A 229 6.98 45.08 -3.77
CA ALA A 229 6.05 44.40 -2.85
C ALA A 229 4.64 44.29 -3.44
N ARG A 230 4.20 45.32 -4.16
CA ARG A 230 2.90 45.32 -4.84
C ARG A 230 2.83 44.24 -5.90
N ASP A 231 3.84 44.13 -6.76
CA ASP A 231 3.87 43.15 -7.85
C ASP A 231 3.91 41.71 -7.31
N ALA A 232 4.56 41.49 -6.16
CA ALA A 232 4.55 40.20 -5.48
C ALA A 232 3.20 39.88 -4.82
N ILE A 233 2.47 40.87 -4.31
CA ILE A 233 1.23 40.64 -3.54
C ILE A 233 -0.02 40.62 -4.43
N GLU A 234 -0.06 41.40 -5.50
CA GLU A 234 -1.25 41.55 -6.34
C GLU A 234 -1.74 40.22 -6.98
N PRO A 235 -0.88 39.30 -7.43
CA PRO A 235 -1.30 37.97 -7.88
C PRO A 235 -1.98 37.16 -6.78
N LEU A 236 -1.49 37.26 -5.53
CA LEU A 236 -2.09 36.61 -4.37
C LEU A 236 -3.45 37.23 -4.02
N ALA A 237 -3.55 38.56 -4.04
CA ALA A 237 -4.80 39.29 -3.80
C ALA A 237 -5.90 38.85 -4.76
N ARG A 238 -5.53 38.63 -6.03
CA ARG A 238 -6.43 38.12 -7.07
C ARG A 238 -6.86 36.67 -6.83
N ALA A 239 -5.93 35.77 -6.51
CA ALA A 239 -6.23 34.34 -6.30
C ALA A 239 -7.06 34.10 -5.03
N PHE A 240 -6.72 34.80 -3.94
CA PHE A 240 -7.25 34.55 -2.60
C PHE A 240 -8.21 35.64 -2.13
N THR A 241 -8.60 36.56 -3.02
CA THR A 241 -9.70 37.50 -2.85
C THR A 241 -9.57 38.37 -1.60
N PHE A 242 -8.43 39.04 -1.46
CA PHE A 242 -8.21 40.04 -0.43
C PHE A 242 -7.79 41.37 -1.05
N GLU A 243 -7.94 42.44 -0.30
CA GLU A 243 -7.49 43.79 -0.66
C GLU A 243 -6.54 44.33 0.40
N ALA A 244 -5.62 45.21 -0.01
CA ALA A 244 -4.76 45.95 0.89
C ALA A 244 -5.31 47.38 1.00
N VAL A 245 -5.71 47.77 2.21
CA VAL A 245 -6.28 49.10 2.50
C VAL A 245 -5.47 49.78 3.60
N GLU A 246 -5.40 51.11 3.56
CA GLU A 246 -4.88 51.88 4.68
C GLU A 246 -6.00 52.06 5.70
N ALA A 247 -5.76 51.70 6.96
CA ALA A 247 -6.72 51.90 8.04
C ALA A 247 -6.02 52.18 9.37
N GLY A 248 -5.99 53.45 9.75
CA GLY A 248 -5.42 53.90 11.02
C GLY A 248 -3.90 53.96 11.02
N GLY A 249 -3.30 54.35 9.89
CA GLY A 249 -1.85 54.48 9.70
C GLY A 249 -1.13 53.20 9.30
N ARG A 250 -1.85 52.07 9.23
CA ARG A 250 -1.32 50.74 8.92
C ARG A 250 -1.95 50.17 7.65
N ILE A 251 -1.23 49.25 6.98
CA ILE A 251 -1.76 48.50 5.84
C ILE A 251 -2.50 47.28 6.38
N VAL A 252 -3.81 47.21 6.15
CA VAL A 252 -4.65 46.08 6.53
C VAL A 252 -4.97 45.26 5.29
N PHE A 253 -4.64 43.98 5.31
CA PHE A 253 -5.07 43.01 4.31
C PHE A 253 -6.39 42.40 4.75
N ALA A 254 -7.47 42.72 4.04
CA ALA A 254 -8.82 42.32 4.37
C ALA A 254 -9.40 41.41 3.29
N ALA A 255 -10.00 40.28 3.70
CA ALA A 255 -10.77 39.44 2.79
C ALA A 255 -11.99 40.19 2.23
N ARG A 256 -12.29 39.93 0.95
CA ARG A 256 -13.45 40.50 0.26
C ARG A 256 -14.73 39.70 0.54
N GLY A 257 -15.88 40.30 0.23
CA GLY A 257 -17.18 39.64 0.42
C GLY A 257 -17.65 39.56 1.88
N GLY A 258 -17.16 40.48 2.73
CA GLY A 258 -17.50 40.54 4.16
C GLY A 258 -18.96 40.93 4.45
N ARG A 259 -19.24 41.32 5.70
CA ARG A 259 -20.58 41.74 6.13
C ARG A 259 -20.90 43.15 5.64
N ILE A 260 -22.18 43.42 5.40
CA ILE A 260 -22.68 44.78 5.15
C ILE A 260 -22.42 45.66 6.39
N ARG A 261 -21.69 46.76 6.19
CA ARG A 261 -21.31 47.73 7.23
C ARG A 261 -22.35 48.82 7.46
N ALA A 262 -23.05 49.24 6.41
CA ALA A 262 -24.07 50.26 6.50
C ALA A 262 -25.21 50.03 5.51
N ALA A 263 -26.42 50.40 5.92
CA ALA A 263 -27.56 50.56 5.03
C ALA A 263 -27.79 52.05 4.79
N LEU A 264 -27.64 52.46 3.55
CA LEU A 264 -27.77 53.82 3.05
C LEU A 264 -29.05 53.94 2.21
N THR A 265 -29.63 55.13 2.23
CA THR A 265 -30.80 55.53 1.47
C THR A 265 -30.47 56.75 0.62
N GLY A 266 -31.40 57.17 -0.25
CA GLY A 266 -31.25 58.42 -1.00
C GLY A 266 -31.10 59.66 -0.11
N ASP A 267 -31.65 59.63 1.11
CA ASP A 267 -31.62 60.76 2.05
C ASP A 267 -30.25 60.90 2.74
N ASP A 268 -29.42 59.85 2.70
CA ASP A 268 -28.04 59.87 3.23
C ASP A 268 -27.03 60.47 2.23
N LEU A 269 -27.47 60.76 0.99
CA LEU A 269 -26.61 61.27 -0.07
C LEU A 269 -26.57 62.81 -0.05
N VAL A 270 -25.38 63.36 -0.31
CA VAL A 270 -25.20 64.81 -0.47
C VAL A 270 -25.60 65.20 -1.91
N ALA A 271 -26.54 66.14 -2.03
CA ALA A 271 -26.90 66.73 -3.31
C ALA A 271 -25.82 67.72 -3.77
N GLU A 272 -25.40 67.61 -5.03
CA GLU A 272 -24.50 68.55 -5.70
C GLU A 272 -25.32 69.31 -6.77
N GLU A 273 -25.16 70.64 -6.88
CA GLU A 273 -26.02 71.48 -7.74
C GLU A 273 -26.09 71.02 -9.21
N ASP A 274 -25.00 70.46 -9.75
CA ASP A 274 -24.89 70.06 -11.16
C ASP A 274 -24.78 68.54 -11.38
N ARG A 275 -25.11 67.70 -10.37
CA ARG A 275 -25.03 66.24 -10.50
C ARG A 275 -26.19 65.52 -9.82
N ALA A 276 -26.61 64.42 -10.44
CA ALA A 276 -27.54 63.50 -9.80
C ALA A 276 -26.89 62.94 -8.50
N PRO A 277 -27.63 62.84 -7.38
CA PRO A 277 -27.11 62.31 -6.11
C PRO A 277 -26.49 60.92 -6.22
N LEU A 278 -26.92 60.13 -7.21
CA LEU A 278 -26.37 58.83 -7.55
C LEU A 278 -26.16 58.72 -9.07
N SER A 279 -24.94 58.47 -9.48
CA SER A 279 -24.57 58.11 -10.85
C SER A 279 -24.25 56.62 -10.93
N LEU A 280 -24.83 55.92 -11.90
CA LEU A 280 -24.60 54.50 -12.15
C LEU A 280 -24.15 54.29 -13.59
N VAL A 281 -22.98 53.67 -13.75
CA VAL A 281 -22.41 53.32 -15.05
C VAL A 281 -22.29 51.81 -15.13
N ARG A 282 -22.90 51.20 -16.13
CA ARG A 282 -22.83 49.76 -16.38
C ARG A 282 -21.88 49.47 -17.54
N ALA A 283 -20.89 48.61 -17.31
CA ALA A 283 -19.95 48.16 -18.33
C ALA A 283 -20.67 47.40 -19.45
N GLN A 284 -20.15 47.51 -20.68
CA GLN A 284 -20.71 46.78 -21.82
C GLN A 284 -20.40 45.29 -21.69
N GLU A 285 -21.33 44.43 -22.10
CA GLU A 285 -21.17 42.98 -21.97
C GLU A 285 -19.92 42.46 -22.70
N THR A 286 -19.59 43.04 -23.85
CA THR A 286 -18.43 42.67 -24.68
C THR A 286 -17.09 43.04 -24.06
N GLU A 287 -17.07 43.91 -23.04
CA GLU A 287 -15.86 44.30 -22.29
C GLU A 287 -15.58 43.35 -21.11
N LEU A 288 -16.58 42.56 -20.68
CA LEU A 288 -16.43 41.59 -19.61
C LEU A 288 -15.88 40.26 -20.16
N PRO A 289 -15.06 39.51 -19.40
CA PRO A 289 -14.53 38.24 -19.89
C PRO A 289 -15.60 37.16 -20.03
N LEU A 290 -15.56 36.43 -21.14
CA LEU A 290 -16.24 35.14 -21.30
C LEU A 290 -15.56 34.06 -20.47
N GLU A 291 -14.24 34.11 -20.39
CA GLU A 291 -13.38 33.10 -19.79
C GLU A 291 -12.24 33.74 -19.00
N VAL A 292 -11.90 33.12 -17.88
CA VAL A 292 -10.73 33.45 -17.05
C VAL A 292 -9.86 32.21 -16.96
N GLY A 293 -8.56 32.37 -17.25
CA GLY A 293 -7.54 31.32 -17.08
C GLY A 293 -6.51 31.68 -16.03
N ILE A 294 -6.13 30.71 -15.20
CA ILE A 294 -5.06 30.82 -14.20
C ILE A 294 -4.01 29.74 -14.48
N THR A 295 -2.75 30.15 -14.59
CA THR A 295 -1.58 29.27 -14.71
C THR A 295 -0.76 29.31 -13.42
N PHE A 296 -0.36 28.13 -12.92
CA PHE A 296 0.32 27.94 -11.62
C PHE A 296 1.17 26.66 -11.64
N THR A 297 1.90 26.38 -10.56
CA THR A 297 2.66 25.13 -10.40
C THR A 297 1.87 24.12 -9.56
N ASP A 298 1.69 22.90 -10.06
CA ASP A 298 0.94 21.84 -9.37
C ASP A 298 1.87 20.86 -8.63
N ALA A 299 1.83 20.88 -7.30
CA ALA A 299 2.61 19.96 -6.47
C ALA A 299 2.20 18.49 -6.65
N GLY A 300 0.93 18.22 -6.99
CA GLY A 300 0.44 16.86 -7.21
C GLY A 300 0.94 16.20 -8.50
N SER A 301 1.39 17.02 -9.46
CA SER A 301 1.84 16.59 -10.78
C SER A 301 3.35 16.76 -10.97
N ASP A 302 4.16 16.43 -9.95
CA ASP A 302 5.63 16.54 -10.01
C ASP A 302 6.10 17.99 -10.32
N TYR A 303 5.46 18.97 -9.66
CA TYR A 303 5.73 20.41 -9.79
C TYR A 303 5.67 20.93 -11.23
N ARG A 304 4.87 20.30 -12.10
CA ARG A 304 4.64 20.77 -13.47
C ARG A 304 3.72 22.00 -13.49
N THR A 305 3.89 22.82 -14.52
CA THR A 305 2.97 23.91 -14.81
C THR A 305 1.60 23.37 -15.17
N ALA A 306 0.57 23.83 -14.47
CA ALA A 306 -0.82 23.50 -14.70
C ALA A 306 -1.61 24.77 -15.09
N SER A 307 -2.79 24.59 -15.69
CA SER A 307 -3.69 25.69 -15.99
C SER A 307 -5.14 25.27 -15.79
N VAL A 308 -5.92 26.16 -15.19
CA VAL A 308 -7.35 26.01 -14.95
C VAL A 308 -8.10 27.16 -15.59
N ALA A 309 -9.32 26.89 -16.01
CA ALA A 309 -10.20 27.92 -16.56
C ALA A 309 -11.59 27.88 -15.93
N SER A 310 -12.21 29.04 -15.87
CA SER A 310 -13.64 29.20 -15.65
C SER A 310 -14.24 29.92 -16.85
N ARG A 311 -15.40 29.46 -17.31
CA ARG A 311 -16.05 29.96 -18.53
C ARG A 311 -17.54 30.14 -18.30
N ARG A 312 -18.05 31.28 -18.76
CA ARG A 312 -19.47 31.57 -18.79
C ARG A 312 -20.13 30.86 -19.98
N LEU A 313 -21.25 30.17 -19.72
CA LEU A 313 -21.97 29.39 -20.75
C LEU A 313 -22.94 30.21 -21.60
N ALA A 314 -23.22 31.45 -21.21
CA ALA A 314 -24.17 32.33 -21.88
C ALA A 314 -23.65 33.78 -21.96
N GLY A 315 -23.95 34.45 -23.06
CA GLY A 315 -23.51 35.81 -23.36
C GLY A 315 -22.84 35.90 -24.74
N HIS A 316 -22.55 37.13 -25.17
CA HIS A 316 -21.95 37.41 -26.48
C HIS A 316 -20.46 37.80 -26.41
N SER A 317 -19.92 37.96 -25.20
CA SER A 317 -18.49 38.24 -25.02
C SER A 317 -17.62 37.14 -25.60
N ARG A 318 -16.45 37.53 -26.13
CA ARG A 318 -15.37 36.63 -26.57
C ARG A 318 -14.06 36.93 -25.84
N HIS A 319 -14.08 37.84 -24.87
CA HIS A 319 -12.87 38.28 -24.18
C HIS A 319 -12.37 37.19 -23.23
N VAL A 320 -11.06 36.95 -23.21
CA VAL A 320 -10.41 35.96 -22.33
C VAL A 320 -9.39 36.68 -21.47
N ALA A 321 -9.59 36.64 -20.16
CA ALA A 321 -8.62 37.13 -19.19
C ALA A 321 -7.70 36.00 -18.74
N ARG A 322 -6.41 36.26 -18.57
CA ARG A 322 -5.44 35.28 -18.08
C ARG A 322 -4.56 35.90 -17.00
N ALA A 323 -4.21 35.11 -16.00
CA ALA A 323 -3.19 35.45 -15.02
C ALA A 323 -2.25 34.27 -14.81
N GLN A 324 -0.96 34.57 -14.67
CA GLN A 324 0.01 33.63 -14.12
C GLN A 324 0.23 33.99 -12.66
N ILE A 325 0.07 33.00 -11.78
CA ILE A 325 0.16 33.19 -10.35
C ILE A 325 1.32 32.30 -9.87
N PRO A 326 2.41 32.87 -9.34
CA PRO A 326 3.63 32.10 -9.03
C PRO A 326 3.51 31.34 -7.70
N VAL A 327 2.37 30.66 -7.53
CA VAL A 327 2.07 29.78 -6.39
C VAL A 327 2.29 28.32 -6.78
N VAL A 328 2.69 27.53 -5.80
CA VAL A 328 2.50 26.08 -5.81
C VAL A 328 1.17 25.81 -5.10
N SER A 329 0.24 25.19 -5.81
CA SER A 329 -1.12 24.95 -5.30
C SER A 329 -1.77 23.77 -6.02
N THR A 330 -3.06 23.54 -5.77
CA THR A 330 -3.84 22.45 -6.37
C THR A 330 -4.81 22.96 -7.43
N ILE A 331 -5.17 22.08 -8.37
CA ILE A 331 -6.23 22.33 -9.38
C ILE A 331 -7.54 22.75 -8.71
N ALA A 332 -7.90 22.14 -7.58
CA ALA A 332 -9.11 22.48 -6.84
C ALA A 332 -9.11 23.93 -6.32
N THR A 333 -7.99 24.37 -5.74
CA THR A 333 -7.83 25.72 -5.17
C THR A 333 -7.81 26.78 -6.26
N MET A 334 -7.01 26.58 -7.31
CA MET A 334 -6.91 27.54 -8.42
C MET A 334 -8.17 27.53 -9.30
N GLY A 335 -8.87 26.39 -9.40
CA GLY A 335 -10.16 26.29 -10.07
C GLY A 335 -11.21 27.16 -9.39
N ARG A 336 -11.28 27.14 -8.05
CA ARG A 336 -12.11 28.06 -7.26
C ARG A 336 -11.70 29.52 -7.51
N ALA A 337 -10.41 29.83 -7.50
CA ALA A 337 -9.93 31.18 -7.77
C ALA A 337 -10.39 31.70 -9.14
N ALA A 338 -10.34 30.86 -10.19
CA ALA A 338 -10.83 31.21 -11.52
C ALA A 338 -12.36 31.42 -11.55
N ASP A 339 -13.13 30.57 -10.85
CA ASP A 339 -14.58 30.69 -10.73
C ASP A 339 -14.99 32.00 -10.04
N VAL A 340 -14.34 32.29 -8.90
CA VAL A 340 -14.58 33.52 -8.14
C VAL A 340 -14.18 34.76 -8.94
N TRP A 341 -13.01 34.74 -9.59
CA TRP A 341 -12.54 35.88 -10.38
C TRP A 341 -13.47 36.18 -11.55
N LEU A 342 -13.93 35.16 -12.29
CA LEU A 342 -14.89 35.37 -13.37
C LEU A 342 -16.21 35.93 -12.84
N GLN A 343 -16.78 35.33 -11.80
CA GLN A 343 -18.07 35.76 -11.26
C GLN A 343 -18.00 37.17 -10.65
N ASP A 344 -16.92 37.50 -9.94
CA ASP A 344 -16.71 38.82 -9.35
C ASP A 344 -16.63 39.94 -10.42
N LEU A 345 -15.95 39.70 -11.53
CA LEU A 345 -15.91 40.66 -12.65
C LEU A 345 -17.31 40.93 -13.22
N TRP A 346 -18.16 39.90 -13.30
CA TRP A 346 -19.53 40.06 -13.77
C TRP A 346 -20.48 40.68 -12.73
N ALA A 347 -20.31 40.34 -11.46
CA ALA A 347 -21.05 40.92 -10.35
C ALA A 347 -20.70 42.42 -10.20
N GLY A 348 -19.44 42.80 -10.44
CA GLY A 348 -18.92 44.16 -10.35
C GLY A 348 -19.07 45.06 -11.57
N ARG A 349 -19.90 44.67 -12.54
CA ARG A 349 -20.05 45.41 -13.81
C ARG A 349 -20.70 46.79 -13.69
N GLU A 350 -21.39 47.10 -12.58
CA GLU A 350 -21.98 48.43 -12.36
C GLU A 350 -21.11 49.23 -11.38
N THR A 351 -20.66 50.40 -11.79
CA THR A 351 -19.99 51.40 -10.94
C THR A 351 -21.00 52.42 -10.46
N ALA A 352 -21.05 52.64 -9.16
CA ALA A 352 -21.82 53.70 -8.50
C ALA A 352 -20.89 54.84 -8.08
N ARG A 353 -21.33 56.08 -8.29
CA ARG A 353 -20.69 57.28 -7.76
C ARG A 353 -21.72 58.13 -7.04
N PHE A 354 -21.42 58.51 -5.81
CA PHE A 354 -22.28 59.31 -4.94
C PHE A 354 -21.43 59.99 -3.87
N SER A 355 -21.99 60.99 -3.19
CA SER A 355 -21.30 61.74 -2.14
C SER A 355 -22.00 61.51 -0.79
N LEU A 356 -21.23 61.29 0.28
CA LEU A 356 -21.73 61.10 1.65
C LEU A 356 -21.30 62.25 2.57
N PRO A 357 -22.09 62.57 3.61
CA PRO A 357 -21.69 63.57 4.60
C PRO A 357 -20.59 63.02 5.54
N PRO A 358 -19.82 63.90 6.22
CA PRO A 358 -18.80 63.51 7.18
C PRO A 358 -19.27 62.61 8.33
N SER A 359 -20.58 62.55 8.63
CA SER A 359 -21.13 61.62 9.63
C SER A 359 -20.88 60.15 9.30
N HIS A 360 -20.62 59.81 8.03
CA HIS A 360 -20.27 58.46 7.59
C HIS A 360 -18.76 58.21 7.53
N MET A 361 -17.92 59.01 8.22
CA MET A 361 -16.45 58.91 8.19
C MET A 361 -15.89 57.52 8.55
N ALA A 362 -16.64 56.70 9.27
CA ALA A 362 -16.26 55.32 9.60
C ALA A 362 -16.20 54.37 8.38
N LEU A 363 -16.85 54.72 7.26
CA LEU A 363 -16.78 53.92 6.03
C LEU A 363 -15.43 54.08 5.35
N MET A 364 -14.84 52.96 4.94
CA MET A 364 -13.52 52.87 4.30
C MET A 364 -13.62 52.13 2.94
N PRO A 365 -12.62 52.29 2.06
CA PRO A 365 -12.44 51.36 0.94
C PRO A 365 -12.44 49.90 1.41
N GLY A 366 -13.08 49.01 0.64
CA GLY A 366 -13.33 47.61 0.98
C GLY A 366 -14.63 47.37 1.77
N ASP A 367 -15.24 48.39 2.37
CA ASP A 367 -16.51 48.22 3.09
C ASP A 367 -17.68 47.96 2.13
N LEU A 368 -18.56 47.03 2.55
CA LEU A 368 -19.78 46.73 1.83
C LEU A 368 -20.95 47.55 2.40
N VAL A 369 -21.70 48.21 1.52
CA VAL A 369 -22.91 48.96 1.88
C VAL A 369 -24.09 48.51 1.04
N THR A 370 -25.30 48.65 1.59
CA THR A 370 -26.52 48.58 0.78
C THR A 370 -27.02 49.98 0.50
N LEU A 371 -27.31 50.32 -0.74
CA LEU A 371 -27.89 51.61 -1.13
C LEU A 371 -29.29 51.42 -1.71
N ALA A 372 -30.30 51.93 -1.01
CA ALA A 372 -31.69 51.98 -1.45
C ALA A 372 -32.00 53.33 -2.10
N SER A 373 -32.16 53.35 -3.42
CA SER A 373 -32.47 54.57 -4.18
C SER A 373 -33.27 54.25 -5.45
N GLY A 374 -34.26 55.09 -5.76
CA GLY A 374 -35.14 54.91 -6.93
C GLY A 374 -35.91 53.58 -6.93
N GLY A 375 -36.34 53.11 -5.76
CA GLY A 375 -37.07 51.84 -5.59
C GLY A 375 -36.23 50.57 -5.78
N ARG A 376 -34.89 50.68 -5.85
CA ARG A 376 -33.98 49.55 -5.97
C ARG A 376 -32.94 49.58 -4.86
N THR A 377 -32.66 48.41 -4.29
CA THR A 377 -31.58 48.22 -3.32
C THR A 377 -30.41 47.52 -4.00
N ARG A 378 -29.22 48.10 -3.90
CA ARG A 378 -27.98 47.53 -4.45
C ARG A 378 -27.00 47.23 -3.34
N ARG A 379 -26.25 46.14 -3.46
CA ARG A 379 -25.07 45.86 -2.64
C ARG A 379 -23.86 46.43 -3.37
N LEU A 380 -23.08 47.24 -2.67
CA LEU A 380 -21.96 47.99 -3.23
C LEU A 380 -20.73 47.77 -2.37
N GLU A 381 -19.59 47.50 -2.99
CA GLU A 381 -18.26 47.54 -2.37
C GLU A 381 -17.61 48.89 -2.67
N ILE A 382 -17.22 49.63 -1.64
CA ILE A 382 -16.56 50.93 -1.80
C ILE A 382 -15.14 50.68 -2.29
N THR A 383 -14.79 51.19 -3.47
CA THR A 383 -13.46 51.00 -4.06
C THR A 383 -12.57 52.22 -3.89
N ARG A 384 -13.16 53.40 -3.73
CA ARG A 384 -12.42 54.65 -3.54
C ARG A 384 -13.25 55.66 -2.77
N ILE A 385 -12.58 56.39 -1.90
CA ILE A 385 -13.12 57.57 -1.21
C ILE A 385 -12.16 58.74 -1.44
N GLU A 386 -12.70 59.90 -1.77
CA GLU A 386 -11.99 61.17 -1.80
C GLU A 386 -12.66 62.12 -0.80
N ASP A 387 -11.94 62.45 0.28
CA ASP A 387 -12.47 63.31 1.34
C ASP A 387 -12.17 64.80 1.04
N ALA A 388 -13.22 65.60 0.93
CA ALA A 388 -13.17 67.06 0.79
C ALA A 388 -14.28 67.71 1.65
N GLN A 389 -15.12 68.60 1.10
CA GLN A 389 -16.30 69.12 1.81
C GLN A 389 -17.36 68.04 2.06
N ALA A 390 -17.52 67.12 1.10
CA ALA A 390 -18.25 65.87 1.22
C ALA A 390 -17.31 64.70 0.91
N ARG A 391 -17.71 63.48 1.26
CA ARG A 391 -16.96 62.26 0.96
C ARG A 391 -17.41 61.73 -0.39
N ALA A 392 -16.63 61.96 -1.45
CA ALA A 392 -16.94 61.43 -2.77
C ALA A 392 -16.60 59.93 -2.82
N VAL A 393 -17.61 59.09 -3.02
CA VAL A 393 -17.50 57.63 -2.99
C VAL A 393 -17.63 57.08 -4.41
N THR A 394 -16.66 56.25 -4.81
CA THR A 394 -16.82 55.31 -5.93
C THR A 394 -16.96 53.91 -5.37
N ALA A 395 -17.99 53.20 -5.82
CA ALA A 395 -18.27 51.84 -5.43
C ALA A 395 -18.64 51.00 -6.65
N ARG A 396 -18.58 49.68 -6.53
CA ARG A 396 -19.04 48.75 -7.56
C ARG A 396 -20.06 47.77 -7.00
N THR A 397 -20.93 47.23 -7.83
CA THR A 397 -21.83 46.15 -7.41
C THR A 397 -21.04 44.92 -6.97
N ILE A 398 -21.59 44.14 -6.05
CA ILE A 398 -20.93 42.95 -5.54
C ILE A 398 -21.97 41.91 -5.12
N GLU A 399 -21.62 40.64 -5.29
CA GLU A 399 -22.37 39.49 -4.78
C GLU A 399 -21.47 38.79 -3.73
N PRO A 400 -21.63 39.09 -2.42
CA PRO A 400 -20.76 38.55 -1.37
C PRO A 400 -20.70 37.01 -1.35
N GLU A 401 -21.79 36.36 -1.74
CA GLU A 401 -21.91 34.91 -1.80
C GLU A 401 -20.91 34.26 -2.79
N VAL A 402 -20.39 35.03 -3.76
CA VAL A 402 -19.36 34.56 -4.69
C VAL A 402 -18.07 34.20 -3.96
N PHE A 403 -17.72 34.92 -2.89
CA PHE A 403 -16.47 34.73 -2.15
C PHE A 403 -16.52 33.54 -1.17
N ASP A 404 -17.71 33.04 -0.84
CA ASP A 404 -17.94 31.88 0.03
C ASP A 404 -18.08 30.55 -0.75
N GLN A 405 -17.69 30.54 -2.03
CA GLN A 405 -17.74 29.32 -2.84
C GLN A 405 -16.76 28.27 -2.34
N SER A 406 -17.21 27.02 -2.29
CA SER A 406 -16.38 25.90 -1.90
C SER A 406 -15.42 25.50 -3.03
N ALA A 407 -14.25 24.97 -2.67
CA ALA A 407 -13.31 24.46 -3.67
C ALA A 407 -13.93 23.32 -4.51
N ARG A 408 -13.41 23.14 -5.73
CA ARG A 408 -13.78 21.99 -6.57
C ARG A 408 -13.34 20.68 -5.89
N ALA A 409 -13.90 19.56 -6.33
CA ALA A 409 -13.36 18.27 -5.92
C ALA A 409 -11.89 18.17 -6.37
N ASP A 410 -11.03 17.65 -5.50
CA ASP A 410 -9.64 17.37 -5.84
C ASP A 410 -9.58 16.08 -6.66
N ASP A 411 -9.00 16.15 -7.85
CA ASP A 411 -8.71 15.00 -8.72
C ASP A 411 -7.20 14.97 -8.99
N SER A 412 -6.43 14.93 -7.90
CA SER A 412 -4.97 14.81 -7.90
C SER A 412 -4.42 13.56 -8.63
N GLY A 413 -5.29 12.72 -9.21
CA GLY A 413 -4.93 11.60 -10.06
C GLY A 413 -4.55 10.33 -9.28
N ARG A 414 -3.85 9.43 -9.96
CA ARG A 414 -3.30 8.18 -9.39
C ARG A 414 -1.88 7.99 -9.88
N ILE A 415 -1.02 7.44 -9.03
CA ILE A 415 0.30 6.97 -9.44
C ILE A 415 0.34 5.45 -9.48
N SER A 416 1.14 4.90 -10.38
CA SER A 416 1.49 3.48 -10.40
C SER A 416 2.89 3.31 -9.88
N LEU A 417 3.03 2.57 -8.77
CA LEU A 417 4.35 2.19 -8.26
C LEU A 417 4.94 1.05 -9.10
N PRO A 418 6.25 1.02 -9.33
CA PRO A 418 6.91 -0.12 -9.95
C PRO A 418 6.73 -1.37 -9.07
N ALA A 419 6.64 -2.55 -9.70
CA ALA A 419 6.56 -3.80 -8.96
C ALA A 419 7.84 -4.02 -8.14
N ALA A 420 7.67 -4.32 -6.85
CA ALA A 420 8.75 -4.80 -6.01
C ALA A 420 8.93 -6.31 -6.25
N TYR A 421 10.14 -6.72 -6.58
CA TYR A 421 10.50 -8.12 -6.80
C TYR A 421 11.40 -8.59 -5.66
N GLY A 422 11.07 -9.73 -5.05
CA GLY A 422 11.93 -10.40 -4.09
C GLY A 422 12.88 -11.41 -4.75
N PRO A 423 13.85 -11.95 -3.98
CA PRO A 423 14.67 -13.06 -4.44
C PRO A 423 13.79 -14.31 -4.71
N PRO A 424 14.08 -15.11 -5.75
CA PRO A 424 13.29 -16.29 -6.07
C PRO A 424 13.49 -17.41 -5.05
N GLU A 425 12.45 -18.18 -4.77
CA GLU A 425 12.60 -19.48 -4.12
C GLU A 425 13.20 -20.47 -5.11
N VAL A 426 14.16 -21.29 -4.68
CA VAL A 426 14.94 -22.18 -5.54
C VAL A 426 15.07 -23.56 -4.93
N GLN A 427 14.82 -24.61 -5.74
CA GLN A 427 15.07 -26.00 -5.38
C GLN A 427 15.96 -26.66 -6.45
N VAL A 428 17.09 -27.23 -6.02
CA VAL A 428 17.92 -28.10 -6.87
C VAL A 428 17.43 -29.54 -6.76
N LEU A 429 17.32 -30.24 -7.88
CA LEU A 429 16.74 -31.58 -7.97
C LEU A 429 17.72 -32.55 -8.65
N ASP A 430 18.07 -33.64 -7.97
CA ASP A 430 18.70 -34.84 -8.55
C ASP A 430 17.61 -35.84 -8.90
N LEU A 431 17.07 -35.74 -10.12
CA LEU A 431 15.94 -36.55 -10.58
C LEU A 431 16.42 -37.85 -11.24
N PRO A 432 15.63 -38.94 -11.20
CA PRO A 432 15.82 -40.06 -12.11
C PRO A 432 15.64 -39.60 -13.57
N LEU A 433 16.11 -40.42 -14.51
CA LEU A 433 15.95 -40.12 -15.93
C LEU A 433 14.47 -40.32 -16.32
N LEU A 434 13.77 -39.22 -16.58
CA LEU A 434 12.35 -39.23 -16.95
C LEU A 434 12.16 -39.43 -18.45
N GLU A 435 13.00 -38.78 -19.24
CA GLU A 435 13.04 -38.87 -20.71
C GLU A 435 14.49 -39.10 -21.16
N ALA A 436 14.68 -39.82 -22.26
CA ALA A 436 16.01 -40.07 -22.80
C ALA A 436 16.67 -38.75 -23.25
N ALA A 437 17.91 -38.51 -22.80
CA ALA A 437 18.66 -37.29 -23.11
C ALA A 437 20.17 -37.55 -23.15
N ASP A 438 20.85 -36.89 -24.07
CA ASP A 438 22.31 -36.91 -24.22
C ASP A 438 22.85 -35.48 -24.44
N PRO A 439 23.70 -34.92 -23.56
CA PRO A 439 24.19 -35.51 -22.31
C PRO A 439 23.10 -35.65 -21.25
N VAL A 440 23.18 -36.71 -20.44
CA VAL A 440 22.21 -37.01 -19.37
C VAL A 440 22.14 -35.86 -18.35
N PRO A 441 20.97 -35.26 -18.09
CA PRO A 441 20.78 -34.27 -17.03
C PRO A 441 21.04 -34.86 -15.64
N LEU A 442 21.88 -34.19 -14.85
CA LEU A 442 22.24 -34.60 -13.48
C LEU A 442 21.73 -33.63 -12.41
N SER A 443 21.34 -32.42 -12.79
CA SER A 443 20.76 -31.44 -11.87
C SER A 443 19.75 -30.59 -12.59
N HIS A 444 18.54 -30.50 -12.03
CA HIS A 444 17.51 -29.56 -12.44
C HIS A 444 17.36 -28.47 -11.39
N ILE A 445 16.94 -27.29 -11.82
CA ILE A 445 16.61 -26.16 -10.95
C ILE A 445 15.17 -25.79 -11.20
N ALA A 446 14.38 -25.82 -10.13
CA ALA A 446 13.06 -25.23 -10.05
C ALA A 446 13.19 -23.86 -9.36
N ALA A 447 12.54 -22.84 -9.90
CA ALA A 447 12.47 -21.55 -9.24
C ALA A 447 11.11 -20.87 -9.43
N CYS A 448 10.63 -20.18 -8.39
CA CYS A 448 9.42 -19.38 -8.43
C CYS A 448 9.63 -18.05 -7.69
N ALA A 449 8.80 -17.06 -8.01
CA ALA A 449 8.78 -15.75 -7.35
C ALA A 449 7.40 -15.11 -7.51
N ALA A 450 6.95 -14.37 -6.48
CA ALA A 450 5.69 -13.63 -6.49
C ALA A 450 5.95 -12.15 -6.12
N PRO A 451 5.74 -11.19 -7.04
CA PRO A 451 5.36 -11.35 -8.45
C PRO A 451 6.50 -11.94 -9.30
N TRP A 452 6.15 -12.60 -10.42
CA TRP A 452 7.15 -13.13 -11.37
C TRP A 452 7.91 -11.98 -12.05
N PRO A 453 9.26 -11.93 -11.95
CA PRO A 453 10.04 -10.81 -12.45
C PRO A 453 10.36 -10.88 -13.95
N GLY A 454 9.80 -11.85 -14.66
CA GLY A 454 10.26 -12.24 -16.00
C GLY A 454 11.31 -13.34 -15.93
N ALA A 455 12.13 -13.49 -16.97
CA ALA A 455 13.11 -14.56 -17.04
C ALA A 455 14.15 -14.47 -15.91
N LEU A 456 14.43 -15.61 -15.27
CA LEU A 456 15.55 -15.78 -14.36
C LEU A 456 16.73 -16.41 -15.11
N ALA A 457 17.94 -15.98 -14.83
CA ALA A 457 19.16 -16.64 -15.27
C ALA A 457 19.68 -17.57 -14.17
N VAL A 458 20.27 -18.69 -14.59
CA VAL A 458 20.95 -19.65 -13.73
C VAL A 458 22.44 -19.55 -14.01
N TRP A 459 23.18 -19.05 -13.03
CA TRP A 459 24.63 -19.05 -13.04
C TRP A 459 25.17 -20.19 -12.20
N ARG A 460 26.27 -20.80 -12.65
CA ARG A 460 26.95 -21.93 -11.99
C ARG A 460 28.42 -21.59 -11.76
N SER A 461 28.94 -22.01 -10.62
CA SER A 461 30.36 -21.94 -10.28
C SER A 461 30.84 -23.26 -9.67
N SER A 462 32.08 -23.63 -9.96
CA SER A 462 32.76 -24.79 -9.36
C SER A 462 33.81 -24.41 -8.32
N ASP A 463 34.24 -23.15 -8.30
CA ASP A 463 35.24 -22.61 -7.36
C ASP A 463 34.63 -21.60 -6.37
N GLY A 464 33.37 -21.22 -6.55
CA GLY A 464 32.67 -20.19 -5.78
C GLY A 464 33.06 -18.75 -6.14
N ALA A 465 33.99 -18.55 -7.06
CA ALA A 465 34.54 -17.24 -7.44
C ALA A 465 34.11 -16.82 -8.86
N SER A 466 34.13 -17.76 -9.81
CA SER A 466 33.83 -17.52 -11.22
C SER A 466 32.47 -18.14 -11.57
N PHE A 467 31.54 -17.32 -12.07
CA PHE A 467 30.19 -17.76 -12.42
C PHE A 467 29.95 -17.68 -13.93
N GLU A 468 29.45 -18.77 -14.51
CA GLU A 468 29.01 -18.84 -15.91
C GLU A 468 27.49 -19.00 -15.98
N ALA A 469 26.83 -18.36 -16.94
CA ALA A 469 25.40 -18.57 -17.19
C ALA A 469 25.21 -19.91 -17.92
N VAL A 470 24.45 -20.83 -17.32
CA VAL A 470 24.27 -22.20 -17.83
C VAL A 470 22.85 -22.50 -18.29
N ALA A 471 21.86 -21.76 -17.78
CA ALA A 471 20.46 -21.93 -18.18
C ALA A 471 19.64 -20.66 -17.89
N ALA A 472 18.40 -20.64 -18.38
CA ALA A 472 17.40 -19.62 -18.06
C ALA A 472 16.06 -20.29 -17.74
N ILE A 473 15.29 -19.66 -16.85
CA ILE A 473 13.95 -20.07 -16.45
C ILE A 473 12.99 -18.98 -16.91
N SER A 474 12.19 -19.29 -17.93
CA SER A 474 11.30 -18.32 -18.59
C SER A 474 9.94 -18.16 -17.92
N ALA A 475 9.52 -19.16 -17.14
CA ALA A 475 8.26 -19.20 -16.41
C ALA A 475 8.49 -19.87 -15.03
N PRO A 476 7.71 -19.49 -14.00
CA PRO A 476 7.88 -20.05 -12.66
C PRO A 476 7.60 -21.57 -12.66
N ALA A 477 8.41 -22.31 -11.90
CA ALA A 477 8.09 -23.69 -11.54
C ALA A 477 7.01 -23.72 -10.45
N THR A 478 6.22 -24.79 -10.40
CA THR A 478 5.30 -25.03 -9.29
C THR A 478 6.03 -25.76 -8.17
N ILE A 479 6.25 -25.06 -7.06
CA ILE A 479 6.97 -25.56 -5.88
C ILE A 479 6.02 -25.50 -4.68
N GLY A 480 6.08 -26.46 -3.77
CA GLY A 480 5.21 -26.45 -2.61
C GLY A 480 5.63 -27.40 -1.50
N VAL A 481 4.73 -27.68 -0.57
CA VAL A 481 4.95 -28.63 0.51
C VAL A 481 3.75 -29.55 0.72
N LEU A 482 4.01 -30.73 1.29
CA LEU A 482 2.95 -31.61 1.80
C LEU A 482 2.30 -31.01 3.05
N LEU A 483 0.97 -31.04 3.12
CA LEU A 483 0.21 -30.61 4.30
C LEU A 483 -0.05 -31.76 5.29
N SER A 484 0.05 -33.01 4.83
CA SER A 484 -0.13 -34.21 5.63
C SER A 484 0.94 -35.26 5.32
N ASP A 485 1.16 -36.18 6.25
CA ASP A 485 2.03 -37.33 6.02
C ASP A 485 1.47 -38.18 4.88
N LEU A 486 2.34 -38.57 3.94
CA LEU A 486 2.07 -39.55 2.90
C LEU A 486 2.64 -40.91 3.34
N PRO A 487 1.81 -41.85 3.83
CA PRO A 487 2.28 -43.17 4.25
C PRO A 487 2.80 -44.00 3.06
N PRO A 488 3.51 -45.11 3.30
CA PRO A 488 3.87 -46.06 2.25
C PRO A 488 2.65 -46.49 1.42
N GLY A 489 2.79 -46.51 0.09
CA GLY A 489 1.67 -46.73 -0.82
C GLY A 489 1.93 -47.82 -1.86
N PRO A 490 0.90 -48.24 -2.60
CA PRO A 490 1.07 -49.20 -3.68
C PRO A 490 1.88 -48.61 -4.83
N VAL A 491 2.78 -49.41 -5.40
CA VAL A 491 3.50 -49.14 -6.65
C VAL A 491 2.86 -49.92 -7.80
N TRP A 492 3.10 -49.50 -9.05
CA TRP A 492 2.62 -50.15 -10.29
C TRP A 492 1.10 -50.12 -10.55
N ARG A 493 0.34 -49.40 -9.73
CA ARG A 493 -1.10 -49.23 -9.88
C ARG A 493 -1.53 -47.89 -9.31
N ILE A 494 -2.70 -47.43 -9.75
CA ILE A 494 -3.29 -46.21 -9.21
C ILE A 494 -3.79 -46.47 -7.79
N ASP A 495 -3.31 -45.66 -6.85
CA ASP A 495 -3.85 -45.52 -5.51
C ASP A 495 -5.08 -44.60 -5.54
N ALA A 496 -6.26 -45.22 -5.51
CA ALA A 496 -7.53 -44.49 -5.47
C ALA A 496 -7.92 -44.03 -4.06
N SER A 497 -7.24 -44.51 -3.02
CA SER A 497 -7.64 -44.33 -1.62
C SER A 497 -6.95 -43.14 -0.95
N THR A 498 -5.67 -42.92 -1.25
CA THR A 498 -4.91 -41.83 -0.65
C THR A 498 -5.40 -40.46 -1.16
N ARG A 499 -5.48 -39.50 -0.24
CA ARG A 499 -5.69 -38.07 -0.50
C ARG A 499 -4.49 -37.31 0.01
N LEU A 500 -3.88 -36.51 -0.85
CA LEU A 500 -2.64 -35.81 -0.55
C LEU A 500 -2.90 -34.30 -0.57
N GLY A 501 -2.91 -33.68 0.61
CA GLY A 501 -3.00 -32.24 0.74
C GLY A 501 -1.65 -31.59 0.43
N VAL A 502 -1.66 -30.58 -0.43
CA VAL A 502 -0.45 -29.83 -0.82
C VAL A 502 -0.73 -28.32 -0.82
N ASP A 503 0.30 -27.55 -0.49
CA ASP A 503 0.30 -26.09 -0.60
C ASP A 503 1.39 -25.68 -1.59
N VAL A 504 1.02 -25.01 -2.68
CA VAL A 504 1.91 -24.69 -3.81
C VAL A 504 1.94 -23.20 -4.13
N GLU A 505 3.12 -22.75 -4.53
CA GLU A 505 3.41 -21.44 -5.08
C GLU A 505 3.88 -21.55 -6.54
N GLY A 506 3.79 -20.43 -7.27
CA GLY A 506 4.36 -20.31 -8.63
C GLY A 506 3.52 -20.90 -9.77
N GLY A 507 2.40 -21.57 -9.50
CA GLY A 507 1.55 -22.16 -10.55
C GLY A 507 0.21 -22.69 -10.06
N THR A 508 -0.51 -23.40 -10.93
CA THR A 508 -1.76 -24.08 -10.59
C THR A 508 -1.66 -25.56 -10.91
N LEU A 509 -2.29 -26.41 -10.09
CA LEU A 509 -2.41 -27.84 -10.35
C LEU A 509 -3.75 -28.12 -11.02
N SER A 510 -3.76 -29.01 -12.01
CA SER A 510 -4.99 -29.44 -12.70
C SER A 510 -5.00 -30.94 -12.92
N GLY A 511 -6.19 -31.52 -12.85
CA GLY A 511 -6.40 -32.94 -13.12
C GLY A 511 -6.13 -33.32 -14.58
N THR A 512 -5.91 -34.59 -14.83
CA THR A 512 -5.61 -35.15 -16.15
C THR A 512 -6.36 -36.45 -16.40
N SER A 513 -6.44 -36.88 -17.66
CA SER A 513 -7.04 -38.16 -18.01
C SER A 513 -6.11 -39.33 -17.69
N ALA A 514 -6.66 -40.53 -17.49
CA ALA A 514 -5.86 -41.73 -17.23
C ALA A 514 -4.84 -42.02 -18.35
N ALA A 515 -5.20 -41.79 -19.61
CA ALA A 515 -4.27 -41.96 -20.73
C ALA A 515 -3.07 -41.02 -20.61
N ARG A 516 -3.30 -39.72 -20.39
CA ARG A 516 -2.21 -38.75 -20.22
C ARG A 516 -1.38 -38.99 -18.97
N LEU A 517 -2.00 -39.50 -17.90
CA LEU A 517 -1.28 -39.93 -16.71
C LEU A 517 -0.28 -41.04 -17.07
N PHE A 518 -0.69 -42.05 -17.84
CA PHE A 518 0.24 -43.11 -18.27
C PHE A 518 1.31 -42.60 -19.26
N ASP A 519 1.04 -41.53 -19.99
CA ASP A 519 2.03 -40.82 -20.82
C ASP A 519 2.98 -39.89 -20.01
N GLY A 520 2.94 -39.94 -18.67
CA GLY A 520 3.86 -39.18 -17.82
C GLY A 520 3.36 -37.81 -17.32
N ALA A 521 2.11 -37.41 -17.63
CA ALA A 521 1.56 -36.14 -17.17
C ALA A 521 1.41 -36.08 -15.63
N ASN A 522 1.37 -34.87 -15.09
CA ASN A 522 1.17 -34.60 -13.65
C ASN A 522 2.21 -35.24 -12.73
N ALA A 523 3.46 -35.38 -13.20
CA ALA A 523 4.56 -35.86 -12.37
C ALA A 523 4.98 -34.82 -11.32
N LEU A 524 5.10 -35.26 -10.07
CA LEU A 524 5.57 -34.53 -8.91
C LEU A 524 6.78 -35.26 -8.33
N ALA A 525 7.83 -34.51 -8.00
CA ALA A 525 8.92 -35.00 -7.17
C ALA A 525 8.68 -34.64 -5.71
N LEU A 526 8.78 -35.61 -4.81
CA LEU A 526 8.94 -35.40 -3.38
C LEU A 526 10.43 -35.41 -3.06
N VAL A 527 10.92 -34.33 -2.43
CA VAL A 527 12.34 -34.17 -2.13
C VAL A 527 12.56 -33.84 -0.66
N ALA A 528 13.58 -34.48 -0.08
CA ALA A 528 14.07 -34.21 1.26
C ALA A 528 15.59 -34.37 1.28
N GLU A 529 16.25 -33.59 2.14
CA GLU A 529 17.70 -33.64 2.28
C GLU A 529 18.19 -35.04 2.65
N GLY A 530 19.22 -35.53 1.96
CA GLY A 530 19.81 -36.86 2.20
C GLY A 530 18.94 -38.05 1.77
N ARG A 531 17.76 -37.82 1.18
CA ARG A 531 16.85 -38.86 0.67
C ARG A 531 16.75 -38.79 -0.86
N GLY A 532 16.74 -39.94 -1.53
CA GLY A 532 16.43 -40.00 -2.97
C GLY A 532 15.01 -39.48 -3.23
N PRO A 533 14.75 -38.82 -4.37
CA PRO A 533 13.42 -38.33 -4.67
C PRO A 533 12.44 -39.48 -4.88
N GLU A 534 11.18 -39.29 -4.49
CA GLU A 534 10.10 -40.10 -5.04
C GLU A 534 9.44 -39.34 -6.18
N ILE A 535 9.23 -40.01 -7.32
CA ILE A 535 8.40 -39.48 -8.39
C ILE A 535 7.02 -40.14 -8.28
N LEU A 536 6.00 -39.31 -8.14
CA LEU A 536 4.61 -39.75 -8.21
C LEU A 536 3.85 -38.92 -9.23
N GLN A 537 2.72 -39.42 -9.70
CA GLN A 537 1.80 -38.68 -10.53
C GLN A 537 0.42 -38.63 -9.88
N PHE A 538 -0.38 -37.61 -10.20
CA PHE A 538 -1.74 -37.47 -9.68
C PHE A 538 -2.74 -37.30 -10.81
N ARG A 539 -3.92 -37.90 -10.65
CA ARG A 539 -4.97 -37.83 -11.66
C ARG A 539 -5.90 -36.64 -11.43
N GLU A 540 -6.35 -36.43 -10.21
CA GLU A 540 -7.29 -35.36 -9.87
C GLU A 540 -6.60 -34.33 -8.96
N ALA A 541 -6.94 -33.05 -9.15
CA ALA A 541 -6.49 -31.95 -8.30
C ALA A 541 -7.69 -31.05 -7.99
N GLU A 542 -8.10 -31.02 -6.73
CA GLU A 542 -9.19 -30.20 -6.23
C GLU A 542 -8.62 -28.98 -5.49
N LEU A 543 -8.98 -27.77 -5.91
CA LEU A 543 -8.59 -26.52 -5.26
C LEU A 543 -9.46 -26.29 -4.02
N LEU A 544 -8.85 -26.27 -2.83
CA LEU A 544 -9.54 -26.04 -1.57
C LEU A 544 -9.54 -24.55 -1.20
N GLU A 545 -8.37 -23.91 -1.28
CA GLU A 545 -8.13 -22.48 -1.04
C GLU A 545 -7.02 -22.00 -1.97
N THR A 546 -6.74 -20.69 -2.04
CA THR A 546 -5.65 -20.15 -2.87
C THR A 546 -4.31 -20.83 -2.54
N GLY A 547 -3.73 -21.57 -3.49
CA GLY A 547 -2.48 -22.32 -3.30
C GLY A 547 -2.64 -23.72 -2.73
N VAL A 548 -3.78 -24.05 -2.13
CA VAL A 548 -4.01 -25.32 -1.41
C VAL A 548 -4.86 -26.29 -2.22
N TYR A 549 -4.34 -27.48 -2.46
CA TYR A 549 -4.99 -28.52 -3.25
C TYR A 549 -5.06 -29.86 -2.52
N GLU A 550 -6.11 -30.64 -2.80
CA GLU A 550 -6.15 -32.08 -2.53
C GLU A 550 -5.91 -32.86 -3.82
N LEU A 551 -4.89 -33.73 -3.81
CA LEU A 551 -4.53 -34.59 -4.94
C LEU A 551 -5.00 -36.02 -4.70
N SER A 552 -5.53 -36.67 -5.75
CA SER A 552 -5.99 -38.06 -5.66
C SER A 552 -5.76 -38.85 -6.95
N GLY A 553 -5.92 -40.18 -6.87
CA GLY A 553 -5.61 -41.10 -7.96
C GLY A 553 -4.10 -41.14 -8.23
N LEU A 554 -3.32 -41.44 -7.18
CA LEU A 554 -1.87 -41.31 -7.21
C LEU A 554 -1.21 -42.52 -7.88
N LEU A 555 -0.24 -42.30 -8.76
CA LEU A 555 0.62 -43.34 -9.33
C LEU A 555 2.04 -43.13 -8.80
N ARG A 556 2.49 -44.00 -7.90
CA ARG A 556 3.71 -43.79 -7.09
C ARG A 556 4.92 -44.56 -7.59
N GLY A 557 6.11 -44.16 -7.16
CA GLY A 557 7.36 -44.86 -7.42
C GLY A 557 7.82 -44.86 -8.88
N GLN A 558 7.45 -43.82 -9.64
CA GLN A 558 7.76 -43.75 -11.08
C GLN A 558 9.27 -43.60 -11.34
N ALA A 559 9.70 -43.95 -12.55
CA ALA A 559 11.09 -43.87 -12.99
C ALA A 559 12.10 -44.56 -12.05
N GLY A 560 11.72 -45.66 -11.40
CA GLY A 560 12.62 -46.43 -10.53
C GLY A 560 12.65 -46.00 -9.07
N THR A 561 11.69 -45.19 -8.63
CA THR A 561 11.63 -44.67 -7.24
C THR A 561 10.69 -45.48 -6.34
N GLU A 562 10.50 -46.77 -6.66
CA GLU A 562 9.54 -47.65 -5.96
C GLU A 562 9.94 -47.89 -4.49
N ALA A 563 11.23 -47.88 -4.19
CA ALA A 563 11.73 -48.04 -2.82
C ALA A 563 11.36 -46.83 -1.95
N GLU A 564 11.41 -45.63 -2.53
CA GLU A 564 11.08 -44.38 -1.87
C GLU A 564 9.57 -44.29 -1.57
N ALA A 565 8.73 -44.85 -2.44
CA ALA A 565 7.29 -44.99 -2.22
C ALA A 565 6.91 -45.95 -1.07
N GLY A 566 7.82 -46.86 -0.71
CA GLY A 566 7.69 -47.77 0.43
C GLY A 566 7.99 -47.15 1.79
N ILE A 567 8.34 -45.86 1.84
CA ILE A 567 8.74 -45.14 3.06
C ILE A 567 7.82 -43.92 3.25
N LEU A 568 7.44 -43.64 4.50
CA LEU A 568 6.61 -42.47 4.84
C LEU A 568 7.30 -41.15 4.43
N TRP A 569 6.55 -40.23 3.84
CA TRP A 569 6.95 -38.83 3.68
C TRP A 569 6.19 -37.96 4.69
N PRO A 570 6.88 -37.22 5.56
CA PRO A 570 6.21 -36.38 6.56
C PRO A 570 5.58 -35.14 5.92
N ALA A 571 4.57 -34.57 6.57
CA ALA A 571 4.12 -33.22 6.31
C ALA A 571 5.30 -32.22 6.32
N GLY A 572 5.23 -31.19 5.48
CA GLY A 572 6.32 -30.24 5.23
C GLY A 572 7.35 -30.73 4.20
N THR A 573 7.25 -31.96 3.69
CA THR A 573 8.11 -32.44 2.59
C THR A 573 7.93 -31.55 1.37
N ARG A 574 9.04 -31.12 0.78
CA ARG A 574 9.05 -30.29 -0.43
C ARG A 574 8.53 -31.08 -1.63
N ILE A 575 7.68 -30.43 -2.43
CA ILE A 575 7.19 -30.96 -3.69
C ILE A 575 7.57 -30.03 -4.84
N VAL A 576 7.82 -30.60 -6.01
CA VAL A 576 8.02 -29.84 -7.25
C VAL A 576 7.29 -30.53 -8.39
N LEU A 577 6.47 -29.77 -9.13
CA LEU A 577 5.86 -30.24 -10.37
C LEU A 577 6.93 -30.36 -11.45
N LEU A 578 6.98 -31.53 -12.09
CA LEU A 578 7.95 -31.83 -13.13
C LEU A 578 7.33 -31.49 -14.48
N ASP A 579 7.67 -30.31 -14.98
CA ASP A 579 7.25 -29.81 -16.28
C ASP A 579 8.41 -29.10 -16.99
N ARG A 580 8.10 -28.45 -18.11
CA ARG A 580 9.07 -27.71 -18.95
C ARG A 580 9.69 -26.46 -18.29
N ASN A 581 9.24 -26.07 -17.09
CA ASN A 581 9.71 -24.87 -16.40
C ASN A 581 10.94 -25.16 -15.52
N LEU A 582 11.41 -26.41 -15.46
CA LEU A 582 12.67 -26.78 -14.85
C LEU A 582 13.85 -26.49 -15.79
N ALA A 583 14.92 -25.90 -15.26
CA ALA A 583 16.17 -25.68 -15.99
C ALA A 583 17.20 -26.77 -15.69
N VAL A 584 17.86 -27.33 -16.71
CA VAL A 584 18.98 -28.24 -16.53
C VAL A 584 20.25 -27.43 -16.20
N ALA A 585 20.81 -27.63 -15.01
CA ALA A 585 21.94 -26.85 -14.50
C ALA A 585 23.29 -27.62 -14.55
N ALA A 586 23.24 -28.95 -14.63
CA ALA A 586 24.41 -29.79 -14.85
C ALA A 586 24.00 -31.06 -15.62
N SER A 587 24.87 -31.51 -16.53
CA SER A 587 24.64 -32.70 -17.34
C SER A 587 25.97 -33.39 -17.69
N GLY A 588 25.88 -34.69 -18.00
CA GLY A 588 26.99 -35.52 -18.43
C GLY A 588 27.85 -36.06 -17.29
N VAL A 589 28.48 -37.20 -17.54
CA VAL A 589 29.29 -37.95 -16.54
C VAL A 589 30.46 -37.13 -15.98
N SER A 590 30.98 -36.15 -16.73
CA SER A 590 32.07 -35.29 -16.26
C SER A 590 31.65 -34.38 -15.10
N ALA A 591 30.35 -34.07 -14.98
CA ALA A 591 29.79 -33.26 -13.89
C ALA A 591 29.44 -34.10 -12.66
N TYR A 592 29.24 -35.41 -12.81
CA TYR A 592 28.82 -36.30 -11.72
C TYR A 592 29.70 -36.17 -10.47
N GLY A 593 29.05 -36.01 -9.32
CA GLY A 593 29.69 -35.91 -8.01
C GLY A 593 30.41 -34.60 -7.73
N ARG A 594 30.39 -33.63 -8.65
CA ARG A 594 30.96 -32.29 -8.40
C ARG A 594 29.99 -31.42 -7.62
N ASP A 595 30.51 -30.72 -6.63
CA ASP A 595 29.77 -29.67 -5.93
C ASP A 595 29.73 -28.40 -6.78
N PHE A 596 28.52 -27.85 -6.96
CA PHE A 596 28.32 -26.59 -7.66
C PHE A 596 27.65 -25.58 -6.75
N VAL A 597 28.06 -24.32 -6.90
CA VAL A 597 27.35 -23.16 -6.37
C VAL A 597 26.52 -22.57 -7.50
N TYR A 598 25.20 -22.47 -7.28
CA TYR A 598 24.28 -21.85 -8.22
C TYR A 598 23.82 -20.50 -7.70
N ARG A 599 23.68 -19.53 -8.62
CA ARG A 599 23.04 -18.24 -8.38
C ARG A 599 21.88 -18.09 -9.34
N ILE A 600 20.72 -17.71 -8.81
CA ILE A 600 19.49 -17.56 -9.58
C ILE A 600 18.93 -16.18 -9.28
N GLY A 601 18.71 -15.39 -10.33
CA GLY A 601 18.19 -14.03 -10.23
C GLY A 601 17.69 -13.55 -11.58
N ARG A 602 17.21 -12.32 -11.63
CA ARG A 602 16.65 -11.76 -12.87
C ARG A 602 17.70 -11.75 -13.99
N ALA A 603 17.29 -12.18 -15.18
CA ALA A 603 18.18 -12.23 -16.34
C ALA A 603 18.63 -10.85 -16.84
N ASP A 604 17.94 -9.77 -16.44
CA ASP A 604 18.30 -8.37 -16.74
C ASP A 604 19.19 -7.72 -15.67
N ARG A 605 19.70 -8.51 -14.71
CA ARG A 605 20.57 -8.07 -13.61
C ARG A 605 21.84 -8.90 -13.53
N ASP A 606 22.81 -8.37 -12.78
CA ASP A 606 24.07 -9.06 -12.51
C ASP A 606 23.87 -10.18 -11.47
N HIS A 607 24.70 -11.23 -11.53
CA HIS A 607 24.64 -12.34 -10.57
C HIS A 607 25.03 -11.93 -9.13
N GLY A 608 25.56 -10.72 -8.92
CA GLY A 608 25.83 -10.12 -7.61
C GLY A 608 24.72 -9.19 -7.10
N ASP A 609 23.58 -9.08 -7.80
CA ASP A 609 22.44 -8.29 -7.35
C ASP A 609 21.89 -8.79 -6.00
N ALA A 610 21.40 -7.88 -5.16
CA ALA A 610 20.90 -8.21 -3.83
C ALA A 610 19.69 -9.17 -3.84
N MET A 611 18.97 -9.25 -4.97
CA MET A 611 17.81 -10.13 -5.15
C MET A 611 18.18 -11.49 -5.77
N VAL A 612 19.44 -11.89 -5.75
CA VAL A 612 19.90 -13.22 -6.20
C VAL A 612 19.82 -14.24 -5.06
N THR A 613 19.28 -15.41 -5.35
CA THR A 613 19.30 -16.57 -4.46
C THR A 613 20.52 -17.44 -4.79
N GLN A 614 21.33 -17.75 -3.78
CA GLN A 614 22.46 -18.66 -3.91
C GLN A 614 22.18 -20.00 -3.22
N VAL A 615 22.37 -21.09 -3.94
CA VAL A 615 22.23 -22.46 -3.41
C VAL A 615 23.45 -23.30 -3.79
N SER A 616 23.71 -24.39 -3.07
CA SER A 616 24.80 -25.31 -3.38
C SER A 616 24.32 -26.74 -3.31
N ALA A 617 24.68 -27.52 -4.32
CA ALA A 617 24.31 -28.93 -4.40
C ALA A 617 25.29 -29.68 -5.31
N PRO A 618 25.58 -30.96 -5.01
CA PRO A 618 26.32 -31.80 -5.92
C PRO A 618 25.47 -32.15 -7.15
N ALA A 619 26.13 -32.33 -8.31
CA ALA A 619 25.51 -32.98 -9.44
C ALA A 619 25.33 -34.47 -9.14
N GLY A 620 24.09 -34.83 -8.85
CA GLY A 620 23.72 -36.15 -8.37
C GLY A 620 23.77 -37.25 -9.43
N GLY A 621 23.37 -38.45 -9.03
CA GLY A 621 23.52 -39.67 -9.82
C GLY A 621 22.23 -40.42 -10.07
N CYS A 622 21.07 -39.89 -9.68
CA CYS A 622 19.81 -40.62 -9.79
C CYS A 622 19.51 -41.00 -11.25
N ALA A 623 19.73 -40.10 -12.20
CA ALA A 623 19.53 -40.34 -13.63
C ALA A 623 20.47 -41.40 -14.25
N LEU A 624 21.63 -41.62 -13.63
CA LEU A 624 22.64 -42.59 -14.09
C LEU A 624 22.47 -43.97 -13.44
N ARG A 625 21.59 -44.10 -12.44
CA ARG A 625 21.46 -45.34 -11.65
C ARG A 625 20.57 -46.37 -12.37
N PRO A 626 21.09 -47.58 -12.67
CA PRO A 626 20.27 -48.64 -13.25
C PRO A 626 19.06 -49.00 -12.37
N LEU A 627 17.96 -49.35 -13.04
CA LEU A 627 16.73 -49.78 -12.39
C LEU A 627 16.92 -51.16 -11.75
N ALA A 628 16.15 -51.45 -10.69
CA ALA A 628 16.18 -52.75 -10.03
C ALA A 628 15.57 -53.82 -10.95
N PRO A 629 16.24 -54.97 -11.20
CA PRO A 629 15.65 -56.07 -11.96
C PRO A 629 14.32 -56.56 -11.38
N VAL A 630 13.47 -57.20 -12.18
CA VAL A 630 12.15 -57.69 -11.75
C VAL A 630 12.00 -59.19 -11.97
N HIS A 631 10.90 -59.75 -11.47
CA HIS A 631 10.57 -61.18 -11.59
C HIS A 631 11.69 -62.12 -11.14
N LEU A 632 12.36 -61.78 -10.04
CA LEU A 632 13.36 -62.65 -9.40
C LEU A 632 12.72 -64.00 -9.05
N ARG A 633 13.32 -65.08 -9.55
CA ARG A 633 12.90 -66.46 -9.33
C ARG A 633 14.10 -67.30 -8.96
N ALA A 634 13.87 -68.32 -8.16
CA ALA A 634 14.85 -69.36 -7.90
C ALA A 634 14.19 -70.73 -8.05
N ARG A 635 14.94 -71.71 -8.54
CA ARG A 635 14.51 -73.12 -8.59
C ARG A 635 15.69 -74.06 -8.45
N ARG A 636 15.47 -75.22 -7.85
CA ARG A 636 16.50 -76.27 -7.81
C ARG A 636 16.61 -76.98 -9.16
N SER A 637 17.84 -77.19 -9.64
CA SER A 637 18.12 -77.90 -10.89
C SER A 637 19.47 -78.62 -10.81
N GLY A 638 19.46 -79.95 -10.95
CA GLY A 638 20.70 -80.75 -10.93
C GLY A 638 21.51 -80.63 -9.62
N GLY A 639 20.85 -80.36 -8.50
CA GLY A 639 21.48 -80.14 -7.19
C GLY A 639 21.89 -78.69 -6.91
N ALA A 640 22.09 -77.86 -7.93
CA ALA A 640 22.33 -76.42 -7.80
C ALA A 640 21.03 -75.61 -7.73
N ILE A 641 21.13 -74.36 -7.31
CA ILE A 641 20.03 -73.39 -7.33
C ILE A 641 20.24 -72.47 -8.54
N LEU A 642 19.28 -72.46 -9.46
CA LEU A 642 19.26 -71.50 -10.57
C LEU A 642 18.48 -70.26 -10.14
N LEU A 643 19.09 -69.10 -10.29
CA LEU A 643 18.54 -67.77 -10.03
C LEU A 643 18.31 -67.07 -11.36
N GLU A 644 17.11 -66.54 -11.58
CA GLU A 644 16.70 -65.89 -12.83
C GLU A 644 15.99 -64.57 -12.53
N TRP A 645 16.14 -63.58 -13.39
CA TRP A 645 15.47 -62.27 -13.28
C TRP A 645 15.25 -61.66 -14.67
N VAL A 646 14.48 -60.58 -14.74
CA VAL A 646 14.22 -59.82 -15.96
C VAL A 646 14.84 -58.42 -15.83
N ARG A 647 15.64 -58.03 -16.82
CA ARG A 647 16.27 -56.71 -16.90
C ARG A 647 15.23 -55.60 -17.06
N ARG A 648 15.50 -54.43 -16.49
CA ARG A 648 14.77 -53.19 -16.77
C ARG A 648 15.70 -52.19 -17.44
N THR A 649 15.15 -51.30 -18.25
CA THR A 649 15.91 -50.18 -18.85
C THR A 649 15.35 -48.85 -18.39
N ARG A 650 16.23 -47.85 -18.25
CA ARG A 650 15.90 -46.45 -17.95
C ARG A 650 15.76 -45.58 -19.20
N THR A 651 16.10 -46.11 -20.38
CA THR A 651 16.07 -45.40 -21.66
C THR A 651 15.28 -46.19 -22.68
N ASP A 652 14.32 -45.53 -23.33
CA ASP A 652 13.57 -46.02 -24.49
C ASP A 652 12.99 -47.45 -24.30
N GLY A 653 12.43 -47.74 -23.13
CA GLY A 653 11.92 -49.06 -22.74
C GLY A 653 10.48 -49.34 -23.15
N ASP A 654 10.08 -48.94 -24.36
CA ASP A 654 8.70 -49.11 -24.83
C ASP A 654 8.37 -50.58 -25.15
N TRP A 655 7.13 -50.99 -24.92
CA TRP A 655 6.68 -52.38 -24.98
C TRP A 655 6.58 -52.92 -26.41
N ASP A 656 6.50 -52.03 -27.41
CA ASP A 656 6.45 -52.36 -28.84
C ASP A 656 7.83 -52.66 -29.45
N LEU A 657 8.91 -52.53 -28.68
CA LEU A 657 10.26 -52.83 -29.14
C LEU A 657 10.55 -54.34 -29.10
N VAL A 658 11.38 -54.80 -30.04
CA VAL A 658 11.81 -56.22 -30.14
C VAL A 658 12.58 -56.67 -28.89
N ASP A 659 13.43 -55.77 -28.37
CA ASP A 659 14.09 -55.92 -27.07
C ASP A 659 14.31 -54.53 -26.48
N ALA A 660 14.27 -54.42 -25.16
CA ALA A 660 14.50 -53.17 -24.46
C ALA A 660 15.97 -52.75 -24.61
N PRO A 661 16.32 -51.48 -24.89
CA PRO A 661 17.71 -51.04 -24.92
C PRO A 661 18.45 -51.33 -23.62
N LEU A 662 19.76 -51.59 -23.67
CA LEU A 662 20.53 -51.94 -22.47
C LEU A 662 20.65 -50.77 -21.47
N GLY A 663 20.84 -49.54 -21.99
CA GLY A 663 21.04 -48.34 -21.19
C GLY A 663 22.42 -48.25 -20.49
N GLU A 664 23.25 -49.30 -20.60
CA GLU A 664 24.58 -49.43 -20.01
C GLU A 664 25.59 -49.94 -21.05
N ALA A 665 26.89 -49.77 -20.78
CA ALA A 665 27.95 -50.15 -21.72
C ALA A 665 28.08 -51.67 -21.92
N VAL A 666 27.80 -52.45 -20.87
CA VAL A 666 27.83 -53.92 -20.88
C VAL A 666 26.71 -54.45 -19.99
N GLU A 667 26.15 -55.60 -20.35
CA GLU A 667 25.17 -56.28 -19.50
C GLU A 667 25.90 -57.05 -18.40
N ALA A 668 25.76 -56.59 -17.15
CA ALA A 668 26.35 -57.22 -15.98
C ALA A 668 25.47 -57.01 -14.75
N TYR A 669 25.52 -57.96 -13.82
CA TYR A 669 24.72 -57.95 -12.60
C TYR A 669 25.55 -58.38 -11.40
N ARG A 670 25.31 -57.74 -10.25
CA ARG A 670 25.79 -58.20 -8.95
C ARG A 670 24.70 -59.03 -8.28
N VAL A 671 25.05 -60.25 -7.90
CA VAL A 671 24.17 -61.18 -7.17
C VAL A 671 24.71 -61.40 -5.78
N GLU A 672 23.85 -61.16 -4.78
CA GLU A 672 24.14 -61.36 -3.37
C GLU A 672 23.22 -62.43 -2.80
N ILE A 673 23.77 -63.45 -2.13
CA ILE A 673 22.99 -64.47 -1.39
C ILE A 673 22.97 -64.08 0.09
N LEU A 674 21.80 -64.12 0.71
CA LEU A 674 21.61 -63.65 2.07
C LEU A 674 21.22 -64.78 3.04
N ALA A 675 21.83 -64.77 4.22
CA ALA A 675 21.37 -65.45 5.43
C ALA A 675 20.74 -64.42 6.37
N GLY A 676 19.42 -64.30 6.33
CA GLY A 676 18.72 -63.18 6.98
C GLY A 676 19.04 -61.85 6.26
N GLU A 677 19.76 -60.96 6.95
CA GLU A 677 20.26 -59.70 6.39
C GLU A 677 21.76 -59.74 6.02
N ILE A 678 22.46 -60.82 6.36
CA ILE A 678 23.92 -60.95 6.13
C ILE A 678 24.16 -61.49 4.73
N VAL A 679 24.97 -60.80 3.94
CA VAL A 679 25.45 -61.29 2.64
C VAL A 679 26.48 -62.39 2.87
N VAL A 680 26.15 -63.63 2.54
CA VAL A 680 27.06 -64.78 2.67
C VAL A 680 27.84 -65.05 1.39
N ARG A 681 27.34 -64.59 0.23
CA ARG A 681 28.04 -64.60 -1.05
C ARG A 681 27.71 -63.38 -1.87
N CYS A 682 28.70 -62.94 -2.63
CA CYS A 682 28.56 -61.90 -3.64
C CYS A 682 29.38 -62.33 -4.87
N PHE A 683 28.78 -62.28 -6.05
CA PHE A 683 29.47 -62.54 -7.31
C PHE A 683 28.79 -61.80 -8.46
N ASP A 684 29.55 -61.52 -9.52
CA ASP A 684 29.07 -60.80 -10.70
C ASP A 684 28.84 -61.76 -11.87
N VAL A 685 27.77 -61.56 -12.64
CA VAL A 685 27.41 -62.35 -13.83
C VAL A 685 27.10 -61.44 -15.02
N THR A 686 27.27 -61.94 -16.24
CA THR A 686 27.07 -61.20 -17.50
C THR A 686 25.80 -61.57 -18.24
N ALA A 687 24.86 -62.22 -17.56
CA ALA A 687 23.58 -62.67 -18.10
C ALA A 687 22.51 -62.53 -17.01
N PRO A 688 21.20 -62.45 -17.37
CA PRO A 688 20.11 -62.30 -16.41
C PRO A 688 19.78 -63.62 -15.66
N SER A 689 20.81 -64.42 -15.40
CA SER A 689 20.73 -65.66 -14.64
C SER A 689 22.06 -65.96 -13.94
N ALA A 690 21.98 -66.67 -12.82
CA ALA A 690 23.11 -67.13 -12.04
C ALA A 690 22.88 -68.54 -11.52
N THR A 691 23.93 -69.35 -11.50
CA THR A 691 23.90 -70.68 -10.87
C THR A 691 24.62 -70.60 -9.53
N TYR A 692 23.90 -70.87 -8.45
CA TYR A 692 24.45 -71.05 -7.11
C TYR A 692 24.74 -72.55 -6.87
N PRO A 693 26.00 -72.99 -6.96
CA PRO A 693 26.34 -74.41 -6.94
C PRO A 693 26.12 -75.05 -5.56
N ALA A 694 25.75 -76.32 -5.53
CA ALA A 694 25.49 -77.09 -4.30
C ALA A 694 26.67 -77.06 -3.30
N ALA A 695 27.91 -77.02 -3.80
CA ALA A 695 29.10 -76.93 -2.96
C ALA A 695 29.20 -75.58 -2.21
N LEU A 696 28.78 -74.48 -2.84
CA LEU A 696 28.74 -73.18 -2.18
C LEU A 696 27.56 -73.11 -1.20
N GLU A 697 26.40 -73.64 -1.59
CA GLU A 697 25.24 -73.79 -0.69
C GLU A 697 25.62 -74.53 0.60
N ALA A 698 26.29 -75.68 0.49
CA ALA A 698 26.73 -76.44 1.65
C ALA A 698 27.77 -75.70 2.49
N ALA A 699 28.68 -74.94 1.86
CA ALA A 699 29.69 -74.16 2.58
C ALA A 699 29.08 -72.99 3.36
N ASP A 700 28.03 -72.38 2.82
CA ASP A 700 27.46 -71.15 3.39
C ASP A 700 26.35 -71.44 4.42
N PHE A 701 25.60 -72.53 4.24
CA PHE A 701 24.42 -72.86 5.06
C PHE A 701 24.50 -74.21 5.80
N GLY A 702 25.48 -75.08 5.47
CA GLY A 702 25.66 -76.39 6.10
C GLY A 702 24.60 -77.45 5.76
N ALA A 703 23.50 -77.06 5.11
CA ALA A 703 22.42 -77.93 4.65
C ALA A 703 21.77 -77.35 3.38
N GLN A 704 21.00 -78.18 2.68
CA GLN A 704 20.20 -77.70 1.54
C GLN A 704 19.07 -76.80 2.02
N LEU A 705 18.91 -75.67 1.33
CA LEU A 705 17.86 -74.70 1.54
C LEU A 705 16.54 -75.18 0.92
N SER A 706 15.44 -74.90 1.61
CA SER A 706 14.07 -74.92 1.05
C SER A 706 13.61 -73.53 0.60
N LEU A 707 14.25 -72.48 1.11
CA LEU A 707 14.02 -71.08 0.77
C LEU A 707 15.37 -70.40 0.55
N VAL A 708 15.52 -69.65 -0.54
CA VAL A 708 16.70 -68.81 -0.78
C VAL A 708 16.29 -67.34 -0.78
N THR A 709 17.06 -66.51 -0.08
CA THR A 709 16.96 -65.05 -0.18
C THR A 709 18.16 -64.52 -0.95
N PHE A 710 17.90 -63.76 -2.01
CA PHE A 710 18.96 -63.15 -2.82
C PHE A 710 18.59 -61.73 -3.25
N ARG A 711 19.61 -60.92 -3.53
CA ARG A 711 19.49 -59.59 -4.11
C ARG A 711 20.24 -59.52 -5.42
N VAL A 712 19.69 -58.75 -6.36
CA VAL A 712 20.29 -58.53 -7.68
C VAL A 712 20.27 -57.04 -8.01
N ALA A 713 21.39 -56.50 -8.49
CA ALA A 713 21.47 -55.17 -9.07
C ALA A 713 22.16 -55.23 -10.43
N GLN A 714 21.64 -54.50 -11.41
CA GLN A 714 22.34 -54.28 -12.68
C GLN A 714 23.53 -53.35 -12.44
N MET A 715 24.67 -53.66 -13.06
CA MET A 715 25.91 -52.90 -12.91
C MET A 715 25.97 -51.74 -13.89
N SER A 716 26.34 -50.56 -13.39
CA SER A 716 26.75 -49.42 -14.19
C SER A 716 28.27 -49.30 -14.20
N SER A 717 28.83 -48.97 -15.37
CA SER A 717 30.25 -48.65 -15.50
C SER A 717 30.65 -47.34 -14.79
N VAL A 718 29.68 -46.47 -14.49
CA VAL A 718 29.90 -45.18 -13.82
C VAL A 718 29.68 -45.29 -12.31
N LEU A 719 28.56 -45.88 -11.88
CA LEU A 719 28.14 -45.90 -10.47
C LEU A 719 28.44 -47.21 -9.73
N GLY A 720 28.79 -48.28 -10.44
CA GLY A 720 28.80 -49.63 -9.87
C GLY A 720 27.38 -50.20 -9.76
N PRO A 721 27.04 -50.99 -8.72
CA PRO A 721 25.71 -51.59 -8.58
C PRO A 721 24.59 -50.55 -8.56
N GLY A 722 23.57 -50.75 -9.41
CA GLY A 722 22.36 -49.94 -9.44
C GLY A 722 21.39 -50.25 -8.29
N ARG A 723 20.10 -49.97 -8.50
CA ARG A 723 19.07 -50.31 -7.52
C ARG A 723 18.96 -51.82 -7.35
N THR A 724 18.80 -52.30 -6.11
CA THR A 724 18.74 -53.73 -5.79
C THR A 724 17.31 -54.23 -5.72
N ALA A 725 17.01 -55.33 -6.38
CA ALA A 725 15.80 -56.12 -6.13
C ALA A 725 16.10 -57.24 -5.15
N ARG A 726 15.18 -57.51 -4.21
CA ARG A 726 15.29 -58.59 -3.22
C ARG A 726 14.12 -59.56 -3.38
N ALA A 727 14.40 -60.86 -3.34
CA ALA A 727 13.36 -61.88 -3.27
C ALA A 727 13.74 -63.00 -2.29
N THR A 728 12.71 -63.61 -1.68
CA THR A 728 12.82 -64.89 -0.99
C THR A 728 11.97 -65.89 -1.76
N CYS A 729 12.59 -66.93 -2.31
CA CYS A 729 11.96 -67.89 -3.21
C CYS A 729 12.00 -69.29 -2.61
N ALA A 730 10.90 -70.03 -2.75
CA ALA A 730 10.89 -71.48 -2.53
C ALA A 730 11.62 -72.19 -3.68
N LEU A 731 12.37 -73.24 -3.34
CA LEU A 731 13.34 -73.90 -4.24
C LEU A 731 12.86 -75.18 -4.90
#